data_AF-A0AA36HTP2-F1
#
_entry.id   AF-A0AA36HTP2-F1
#
_cell.length_a   1.000
_cell.length_b   1.000
_cell.length_c   1.000
_cell.angle_alpha   90.00
_cell.angle_beta   90.00
_cell.angle_gamma   90.00
#
_symmetry.space_group_name_H-M   'P 1'
#
loop_
_entity.id
_entity.type
_entity.pdbx_description
1 polymer ?
#
loop_
_entity_poly.entity_id
_entity_poly.type
_entity_poly.pdbx_seq_one_letter_code
_entity_poly.pdbx_strand_id
1 'polypeptide(L)'
;MAGLWQLLGRAKAQRGADEGEELIFGAKQLSKAFVLAGDLGASAQLTEEPWLLLLEETFRLAEKSQLDDVAIMVGCQTLHRLRTSAFAAGRSGPSTRLLAQVFVPETLRRLSKGKLRRLAATVSWMARMAEQVEGHPSLRRQIEDLVVQAAEELPVRKEAGSASGREVGLVCEALSLLRLRSDLFLRYLRYLLRQDWDSVWSPKSLKDAARYLALCECSDKRAWRALALRVDKEPELSPGALADLALSFGTGKTAVWPALARRLAAQAANLGAEEMAVLCRAVLLHPLGTFGDAAEEELAEALLKSLSRRCGDFTPQLLRPICEALLRWRVALRKPQALAPVLSALARPCALLAPSEALALWSLLGPLGVEKSPPLLQALAGSCQKAVAEAKELQSCVVLCPGSDWWLHHLVLAGFLPSRELVASLSWQMRSGEDFVTSARLVALCGRAGFVEELEHLVPAFCALEELPGPALGAALQGLAKAQFRPPKALIRAAQRQIAEQTPQVAAALVTSLWALDFLRSPKEVLHSLGSLDDISQLSLGTQLALCIGTADRVPAHLLPPTWHRVASGSCAWIRWISNKVPPGLLSCPATSWFRILALLSPEAADLGGGGVQVASVEPQLEEEEETLLRPQREVLKWLQQSRLPVSQGCLPLPPQNGRSRLRVDCEADRSDTDAKGLGTECLRDAPAIIYVETPEATIPPEENMWFVEAVDVIGNDYTSQGDRLGRGTLMGFSIVDMDVQVVYGSLASVPADVGIAFTSRVHVPPLGQLVVIGPRDLQEFGCENKRGFVQLVSSGEFRSCQTAVNPPSVTITLNETLHQSLHVVIVPGETPRQNPQAALNTFDIFLRAPDGRNLDVALKVPGEPVTQGGRLSVLSLWWTQLLQYDQFFEVTVPLEILDDVDILVGGILIDFPKQPDFTLHSLDVKFANAFGESLYLSSSPYQGSVGDNQLLIRLDKTKRLRTGLTMISFTITRPTQLPLFNFWRVALCGNMGPNGENCTLGELRRDRGSEVICAPRRPAKKSGGRGRA
;
A
#
# COMPACT_ATOMS: atom_id res chain seq x y z
N MET A 1 -7.59 34.10 -38.40
CA MET A 1 -7.55 33.62 -39.81
C MET A 1 -6.78 34.55 -40.73
N ALA A 2 -7.19 35.81 -40.92
CA ALA A 2 -6.53 36.74 -41.85
C ALA A 2 -5.02 36.92 -41.60
N GLY A 3 -4.58 37.05 -40.34
CA GLY A 3 -3.16 37.16 -40.00
C GLY A 3 -2.33 35.90 -40.30
N LEU A 4 -2.91 34.70 -40.18
CA LEU A 4 -2.27 33.44 -40.53
C LEU A 4 -2.15 33.29 -42.06
N TRP A 5 -3.24 33.57 -42.78
CA TRP A 5 -3.24 33.57 -44.25
C TRP A 5 -2.37 34.68 -44.84
N GLN A 6 -2.20 35.81 -44.16
CA GLN A 6 -1.24 36.85 -44.57
C GLN A 6 0.20 36.38 -44.38
N LEU A 7 0.52 35.65 -43.30
CA LEU A 7 1.84 35.04 -43.10
C LEU A 7 2.13 33.93 -44.11
N LEU A 8 1.18 33.00 -44.30
CA LEU A 8 1.28 31.91 -45.27
C LEU A 8 1.25 32.43 -46.71
N GLY A 9 0.44 33.45 -46.99
CA GLY A 9 0.31 34.10 -48.29
C GLY A 9 1.55 34.91 -48.67
N ARG A 10 2.21 35.60 -47.72
CA ARG A 10 3.51 36.23 -47.97
C ARG A 10 4.59 35.21 -48.29
N ALA A 11 4.61 34.08 -47.55
CA ALA A 11 5.53 32.99 -47.83
C ALA A 11 5.26 32.33 -49.19
N LYS A 12 3.99 32.13 -49.57
CA LYS A 12 3.58 31.57 -50.86
C LYS A 12 3.81 32.55 -52.03
N ALA A 13 3.63 33.85 -51.81
CA ALA A 13 3.91 34.89 -52.81
C ALA A 13 5.41 35.06 -53.05
N GLN A 14 6.25 34.98 -52.01
CA GLN A 14 7.70 34.93 -52.16
C GLN A 14 8.17 33.70 -52.96
N ARG A 15 7.46 32.56 -52.82
CA ARG A 15 7.72 31.34 -53.60
C ARG A 15 7.44 31.48 -55.11
N GLY A 16 6.61 32.44 -55.52
CA GLY A 16 6.21 32.63 -56.92
C GLY A 16 6.92 33.80 -57.61
N ALA A 17 7.64 34.65 -56.88
CA ALA A 17 8.29 35.84 -57.43
C ALA A 17 9.76 35.61 -57.83
N ASP A 18 10.44 34.62 -57.21
CA ASP A 18 11.81 34.23 -57.55
C ASP A 18 11.84 32.73 -57.87
N GLU A 19 11.94 32.38 -59.15
CA GLU A 19 12.28 31.02 -59.60
C GLU A 19 13.74 30.72 -59.25
N GLY A 20 14.07 30.55 -57.97
CA GLY A 20 15.43 30.18 -57.56
C GLY A 20 15.82 30.32 -56.10
N GLU A 21 15.16 31.17 -55.30
CA GLU A 21 15.50 31.31 -53.88
C GLU A 21 14.38 30.81 -52.94
N GLU A 22 14.78 29.89 -52.07
CA GLU A 22 13.89 29.11 -51.20
C GLU A 22 13.17 29.98 -50.16
N LEU A 23 11.96 29.55 -49.79
CA LEU A 23 11.20 30.03 -48.63
C LEU A 23 12.11 30.34 -47.44
N ILE A 24 11.88 31.46 -46.74
CA ILE A 24 12.53 31.72 -45.44
C ILE A 24 11.44 32.10 -44.44
N PHE A 25 10.68 31.12 -43.95
CA PHE A 25 10.21 31.28 -42.58
C PHE A 25 11.43 31.25 -41.67
N GLY A 26 11.75 32.37 -41.03
CA GLY A 26 12.64 32.33 -39.87
C GLY A 26 11.97 31.54 -38.74
N ALA A 27 12.73 30.86 -37.87
CA ALA A 27 12.21 30.10 -36.73
C ALA A 27 11.18 30.90 -35.89
N LYS A 28 11.38 32.22 -35.74
CA LYS A 28 10.47 33.14 -35.06
C LYS A 28 9.13 33.34 -35.78
N GLN A 29 9.14 33.40 -37.12
CA GLN A 29 7.92 33.54 -37.92
C GLN A 29 7.13 32.22 -37.93
N LEU A 30 7.83 31.09 -38.01
CA LEU A 30 7.22 29.76 -37.91
C LEU A 30 6.58 29.54 -36.54
N SER A 31 7.28 29.89 -35.46
CA SER A 31 6.74 29.84 -34.09
C SER A 31 5.49 30.72 -33.94
N LYS A 32 5.52 31.95 -34.48
CA LYS A 32 4.35 32.85 -34.47
C LYS A 32 3.18 32.28 -35.28
N ALA A 33 3.46 31.65 -36.42
CA ALA A 33 2.45 31.02 -37.24
C ALA A 33 1.81 29.80 -36.55
N PHE A 34 2.60 29.00 -35.82
CA PHE A 34 2.08 27.92 -34.99
C PHE A 34 1.20 28.40 -33.83
N VAL A 35 1.57 29.49 -33.15
CA VAL A 35 0.74 30.08 -32.09
C VAL A 35 -0.60 30.55 -32.67
N LEU A 36 -0.55 31.31 -33.77
CA LEU A 36 -1.75 31.80 -34.45
C LEU A 36 -2.64 30.67 -34.96
N ALA A 37 -2.05 29.62 -35.53
CA ALA A 37 -2.79 28.45 -35.98
C ALA A 37 -3.37 27.67 -34.80
N GLY A 38 -2.65 27.56 -33.68
CA GLY A 38 -3.12 26.90 -32.46
C GLY A 38 -4.33 27.58 -31.84
N ASP A 39 -4.33 28.91 -31.76
CA ASP A 39 -5.46 29.70 -31.25
C ASP A 39 -6.71 29.57 -32.13
N LEU A 40 -6.51 29.39 -33.44
CA LEU A 40 -7.59 29.22 -34.42
C LEU A 40 -8.04 27.76 -34.59
N GLY A 41 -7.18 26.79 -34.28
CA GLY A 41 -7.53 25.36 -34.25
C GLY A 41 -8.47 25.04 -33.11
N ALA A 42 -8.32 25.72 -31.97
CA ALA A 42 -9.26 25.64 -30.85
C ALA A 42 -10.68 26.11 -31.20
N SER A 43 -10.83 26.96 -32.24
CA SER A 43 -12.13 27.45 -32.72
C SER A 43 -12.72 26.63 -33.88
N ALA A 44 -12.13 25.49 -34.25
CA ALA A 44 -12.56 24.59 -35.34
C ALA A 44 -12.60 25.24 -36.75
N GLN A 45 -11.96 26.38 -36.96
CA GLN A 45 -12.06 27.16 -38.21
C GLN A 45 -10.93 26.90 -39.23
N LEU A 46 -9.91 26.11 -38.89
CA LEU A 46 -8.81 25.80 -39.81
C LEU A 46 -9.03 24.48 -40.56
N THR A 47 -8.87 24.53 -41.88
CA THR A 47 -8.72 23.34 -42.73
C THR A 47 -7.35 22.67 -42.50
N GLU A 48 -7.14 21.48 -43.06
CA GLU A 48 -5.92 20.67 -42.88
C GLU A 48 -4.68 21.27 -43.59
N GLU A 49 -4.90 22.00 -44.68
CA GLU A 49 -3.84 22.49 -45.58
C GLU A 49 -2.86 23.49 -44.92
N PRO A 50 -3.28 24.53 -44.16
CA PRO A 50 -2.35 25.42 -43.46
C PRO A 50 -1.46 24.70 -42.45
N TRP A 51 -1.95 23.60 -41.87
CA TRP A 51 -1.20 22.83 -40.90
C TRP A 51 -0.14 21.96 -41.55
N LEU A 52 -0.48 21.30 -42.67
CA LEU A 52 0.50 20.58 -43.47
C LEU A 52 1.63 21.51 -43.95
N LEU A 53 1.30 22.73 -44.41
CA LEU A 53 2.29 23.73 -44.82
C LEU A 53 3.23 24.16 -43.69
N LEU A 54 2.69 24.42 -42.48
CA LEU A 54 3.51 24.77 -41.33
C LEU A 54 4.41 23.61 -40.89
N LEU A 55 3.91 22.38 -41.00
CA LEU A 55 4.67 21.19 -40.71
C LEU A 55 5.78 20.99 -41.73
N GLU A 56 5.49 20.99 -43.03
CA GLU A 56 6.47 20.92 -44.13
C GLU A 56 7.59 21.94 -43.97
N GLU A 57 7.26 23.17 -43.58
CA GLU A 57 8.27 24.20 -43.37
C GLU A 57 9.11 23.97 -42.09
N THR A 58 8.49 23.39 -41.05
CA THR A 58 9.24 22.92 -39.86
C THR A 58 10.23 21.84 -40.25
N PHE A 59 9.84 20.91 -41.11
CA PHE A 59 10.71 19.84 -41.60
C PHE A 59 11.91 20.39 -42.36
N ARG A 60 11.65 21.30 -43.31
CA ARG A 60 12.69 21.92 -44.12
C ARG A 60 13.73 22.66 -43.27
N LEU A 61 13.27 23.40 -42.25
CA LEU A 61 14.17 24.11 -41.33
C LEU A 61 14.91 23.15 -40.38
N ALA A 62 14.33 22.00 -40.05
CA ALA A 62 14.95 21.00 -39.17
C ALA A 62 16.11 20.31 -39.89
N GLU A 63 15.90 19.90 -41.15
CA GLU A 63 16.94 19.33 -42.01
C GLU A 63 18.12 20.29 -42.17
N LYS A 64 17.82 21.59 -42.34
CA LYS A 64 18.83 22.65 -42.45
C LYS A 64 19.47 23.04 -41.14
N SER A 65 19.16 22.38 -40.02
CA SER A 65 19.78 22.67 -38.73
C SER A 65 19.48 24.08 -38.20
N GLN A 66 18.43 24.74 -38.71
CA GLN A 66 18.07 26.15 -38.46
C GLN A 66 16.92 26.33 -37.45
N LEU A 67 16.31 25.24 -36.99
CA LEU A 67 15.28 25.28 -35.95
C LEU A 67 15.91 25.41 -34.56
N ASP A 68 15.43 26.39 -33.78
CA ASP A 68 15.74 26.46 -32.37
C ASP A 68 14.87 25.47 -31.56
N ASP A 69 15.32 25.14 -30.34
CA ASP A 69 14.58 24.25 -29.42
C ASP A 69 13.12 24.70 -29.18
N VAL A 70 12.85 26.01 -29.29
CA VAL A 70 11.51 26.58 -29.02
C VAL A 70 10.56 26.20 -30.15
N ALA A 71 10.98 26.35 -31.39
CA ALA A 71 10.18 25.99 -32.55
C ALA A 71 9.97 24.47 -32.64
N ILE A 72 10.93 23.64 -32.21
CA ILE A 72 10.73 22.17 -32.10
C ILE A 72 9.66 21.85 -31.04
N MET A 73 9.77 22.43 -29.84
CA MET A 73 8.78 22.26 -28.77
C MET A 73 7.38 22.71 -29.21
N VAL A 74 7.28 23.88 -29.85
CA VAL A 74 6.01 24.42 -30.35
C VAL A 74 5.45 23.53 -31.46
N GLY A 75 6.29 23.00 -32.35
CA GLY A 75 5.90 22.01 -33.36
C GLY A 75 5.30 20.76 -32.73
N CYS A 76 5.96 20.15 -31.73
CA CYS A 76 5.46 18.98 -31.00
C CYS A 76 4.12 19.26 -30.30
N GLN A 77 4.01 20.40 -29.61
CA GLN A 77 2.77 20.85 -28.96
C GLN A 77 1.64 21.02 -29.97
N THR A 78 1.94 21.60 -31.12
CA THR A 78 0.97 21.85 -32.18
C THR A 78 0.48 20.56 -32.78
N LEU A 79 1.40 19.65 -33.13
CA LEU A 79 1.09 18.32 -33.66
C LEU A 79 0.14 17.54 -32.74
N HIS A 80 0.39 17.60 -31.44
CA HIS A 80 -0.51 16.99 -30.47
C HIS A 80 -1.91 17.62 -30.47
N ARG A 81 -2.00 18.96 -30.42
CA ARG A 81 -3.29 19.70 -30.43
C ARG A 81 -4.10 19.47 -31.70
N LEU A 82 -3.42 19.54 -32.84
CA LEU A 82 -3.98 19.27 -34.14
C LEU A 82 -4.66 17.91 -34.22
N ARG A 83 -4.04 16.92 -33.59
CA ARG A 83 -4.57 15.57 -33.59
C ARG A 83 -5.84 15.45 -32.76
N THR A 84 -5.85 16.04 -31.57
CA THR A 84 -7.04 16.04 -30.71
C THR A 84 -8.25 16.67 -31.41
N SER A 85 -8.05 17.63 -32.33
CA SER A 85 -9.12 18.27 -33.08
C SER A 85 -9.44 17.65 -34.45
N ALA A 86 -8.44 17.18 -35.22
CA ALA A 86 -8.62 16.78 -36.62
C ALA A 86 -8.69 15.26 -36.86
N PHE A 87 -8.10 14.43 -35.99
CA PHE A 87 -7.92 12.99 -36.26
C PHE A 87 -8.95 12.08 -35.59
N ALA A 88 -9.94 12.63 -34.89
CA ALA A 88 -11.16 11.88 -34.55
C ALA A 88 -11.87 11.31 -35.81
N ALA A 89 -11.48 11.75 -37.01
CA ALA A 89 -11.98 11.33 -38.32
C ALA A 89 -11.22 10.16 -39.00
N GLY A 90 -10.31 9.45 -38.31
CA GLY A 90 -9.81 8.14 -38.77
C GLY A 90 -8.76 8.11 -39.90
N ARG A 91 -7.99 9.18 -40.15
CA ARG A 91 -6.97 9.23 -41.22
C ARG A 91 -5.55 9.38 -40.67
N SER A 92 -4.85 8.30 -40.31
CA SER A 92 -3.57 8.36 -39.54
C SER A 92 -2.25 8.32 -40.34
N GLY A 93 -2.28 8.09 -41.66
CA GLY A 93 -1.09 7.73 -42.46
C GLY A 93 -0.06 8.85 -42.76
N PRO A 94 -0.47 10.09 -43.14
CA PRO A 94 0.50 11.13 -43.53
C PRO A 94 1.29 11.70 -42.35
N SER A 95 0.66 11.82 -41.17
CA SER A 95 1.25 12.44 -39.98
C SER A 95 2.36 11.60 -39.33
N THR A 96 2.26 10.27 -39.40
CA THR A 96 3.27 9.36 -38.85
C THR A 96 4.55 9.33 -39.67
N ARG A 97 4.45 9.39 -41.01
CA ARG A 97 5.63 9.55 -41.90
C ARG A 97 6.35 10.86 -41.64
N LEU A 98 5.58 11.94 -41.48
CA LEU A 98 6.12 13.26 -41.12
C LEU A 98 6.83 13.19 -39.75
N LEU A 99 6.24 12.61 -38.71
CA LEU A 99 6.92 12.46 -37.41
C LEU A 99 8.25 11.71 -37.51
N ALA A 100 8.31 10.62 -38.27
CA ALA A 100 9.55 9.87 -38.46
C ALA A 100 10.67 10.69 -39.14
N GLN A 101 10.31 11.70 -39.94
CA GLN A 101 11.26 12.63 -40.56
C GLN A 101 11.70 13.77 -39.63
N VAL A 102 10.91 14.17 -38.60
CA VAL A 102 11.33 15.23 -37.64
C VAL A 102 12.43 14.67 -36.74
N PHE A 103 12.19 13.44 -36.28
CA PHE A 103 12.95 12.81 -35.21
C PHE A 103 14.15 12.04 -35.76
N VAL A 104 14.88 12.64 -36.69
CA VAL A 104 16.20 12.14 -37.06
C VAL A 104 17.08 12.16 -35.80
N PRO A 105 17.90 11.12 -35.55
CA PRO A 105 18.76 11.03 -34.37
C PRO A 105 19.59 12.28 -34.08
N GLU A 106 19.93 13.06 -35.11
CA GLU A 106 20.69 14.31 -34.97
C GLU A 106 19.88 15.44 -34.31
N THR A 107 18.58 15.57 -34.61
CA THR A 107 17.68 16.52 -33.94
C THR A 107 17.54 16.18 -32.45
N LEU A 108 17.43 14.89 -32.14
CA LEU A 108 17.36 14.36 -30.77
C LEU A 108 18.64 14.65 -29.98
N ARG A 109 19.81 14.43 -30.60
CA ARG A 109 21.12 14.78 -30.01
C ARG A 109 21.25 16.27 -29.73
N ARG A 110 20.72 17.15 -30.59
CA ARG A 110 20.74 18.60 -30.35
C ARG A 110 19.84 19.02 -29.20
N LEU A 111 18.63 18.47 -29.14
CA LEU A 111 17.69 18.72 -28.05
C LEU A 111 18.28 18.35 -26.69
N SER A 112 19.06 17.25 -26.63
CA SER A 112 19.76 16.89 -25.40
C SER A 112 20.64 18.04 -24.92
N LYS A 113 21.40 18.72 -25.78
CA LYS A 113 22.28 19.84 -25.42
C LYS A 113 21.56 21.16 -25.08
N GLY A 114 20.25 21.26 -25.34
CA GLY A 114 19.46 22.47 -25.12
C GLY A 114 19.21 22.82 -23.65
N LYS A 115 18.51 23.94 -23.40
CA LYS A 115 18.11 24.33 -22.02
C LYS A 115 17.19 23.27 -21.42
N LEU A 116 17.44 22.88 -20.17
CA LEU A 116 16.71 21.82 -19.46
C LEU A 116 15.18 21.99 -19.52
N ARG A 117 14.69 23.22 -19.33
CA ARG A 117 13.27 23.57 -19.44
C ARG A 117 12.61 23.12 -20.74
N ARG A 118 13.34 23.30 -21.85
CA ARG A 118 12.85 22.99 -23.18
C ARG A 118 12.92 21.50 -23.44
N LEU A 119 14.01 20.85 -23.02
CA LEU A 119 14.14 19.40 -23.09
C LEU A 119 12.99 18.71 -22.35
N ALA A 120 12.73 19.07 -21.09
CA ALA A 120 11.64 18.52 -20.28
C ALA A 120 10.26 18.70 -20.93
N ALA A 121 9.99 19.89 -21.48
CA ALA A 121 8.73 20.16 -22.18
C ALA A 121 8.59 19.35 -23.48
N THR A 122 9.66 19.27 -24.27
CA THR A 122 9.68 18.51 -25.53
C THR A 122 9.46 17.02 -25.27
N VAL A 123 10.16 16.41 -24.31
CA VAL A 123 9.99 14.97 -24.01
C VAL A 123 8.59 14.65 -23.47
N SER A 124 7.98 15.55 -22.68
CA SER A 124 6.57 15.41 -22.25
C SER A 124 5.61 15.40 -23.45
N TRP A 125 5.77 16.33 -24.40
CA TRP A 125 4.94 16.35 -25.60
C TRP A 125 5.15 15.12 -26.49
N MET A 126 6.39 14.68 -26.66
CA MET A 126 6.71 13.48 -27.45
C MET A 126 6.14 12.21 -26.82
N ALA A 127 6.23 12.07 -25.49
CA ALA A 127 5.64 10.93 -24.78
C ALA A 127 4.11 10.85 -24.97
N ARG A 128 3.40 11.99 -25.00
CA ARG A 128 1.96 12.02 -25.31
C ARG A 128 1.62 11.60 -26.75
N MET A 129 2.60 11.53 -27.63
CA MET A 129 2.43 11.06 -29.01
C MET A 129 2.82 9.59 -29.18
N ALA A 130 3.34 8.94 -28.15
CA ALA A 130 3.95 7.61 -28.28
C ALA A 130 2.96 6.48 -28.59
N GLU A 131 1.78 6.48 -27.96
CA GLU A 131 0.68 5.55 -28.29
C GLU A 131 0.29 5.63 -29.76
N GLN A 132 0.57 6.76 -30.39
CA GLN A 132 0.14 7.06 -31.75
C GLN A 132 1.16 6.63 -32.81
N VAL A 133 2.40 6.39 -32.40
CA VAL A 133 3.47 5.84 -33.23
C VAL A 133 3.67 4.35 -32.97
N GLU A 134 2.68 3.68 -32.38
CA GLU A 134 2.72 2.24 -32.12
C GLU A 134 2.92 1.40 -33.39
N GLY A 135 2.46 1.89 -34.56
CA GLY A 135 2.75 1.31 -35.88
C GLY A 135 4.18 1.55 -36.40
N HIS A 136 5.00 2.31 -35.68
CA HIS A 136 6.38 2.68 -36.03
C HIS A 136 7.34 2.40 -34.85
N PRO A 137 7.72 1.14 -34.63
CA PRO A 137 8.48 0.74 -33.43
C PRO A 137 9.86 1.40 -33.32
N SER A 138 10.50 1.72 -34.44
CA SER A 138 11.78 2.44 -34.45
C SER A 138 11.66 3.86 -33.90
N LEU A 139 10.61 4.58 -34.32
CA LEU A 139 10.34 5.93 -33.84
C LEU A 139 9.92 5.93 -32.36
N ARG A 140 9.08 4.96 -31.95
CA ARG A 140 8.71 4.79 -30.54
C ARG A 140 9.95 4.58 -29.66
N ARG A 141 10.87 3.69 -30.05
CA ARG A 141 12.14 3.47 -29.31
C ARG A 141 12.98 4.74 -29.21
N GLN A 142 13.08 5.52 -30.28
CA GLN A 142 13.82 6.79 -30.23
C GLN A 142 13.21 7.81 -29.27
N ILE A 143 11.88 7.86 -29.16
CA ILE A 143 11.17 8.68 -28.17
C ILE A 143 11.48 8.18 -26.75
N GLU A 144 11.42 6.86 -26.55
CA GLU A 144 11.72 6.22 -25.26
C GLU A 144 13.17 6.50 -24.82
N ASP A 145 14.14 6.32 -25.72
CA ASP A 145 15.57 6.60 -25.49
C ASP A 145 15.80 8.07 -25.12
N LEU A 146 15.19 9.01 -25.85
CA LEU A 146 15.31 10.44 -25.54
C LEU A 146 14.73 10.77 -24.16
N VAL A 147 13.60 10.17 -23.78
CA VAL A 147 12.95 10.42 -22.49
C VAL A 147 13.81 9.88 -21.34
N VAL A 148 14.41 8.70 -21.49
CA VAL A 148 15.37 8.16 -20.51
C VAL A 148 16.61 9.05 -20.42
N GLN A 149 17.18 9.45 -21.56
CA GLN A 149 18.35 10.35 -21.57
C GLN A 149 18.03 11.68 -20.87
N ALA A 150 16.88 12.29 -21.16
CA ALA A 150 16.46 13.52 -20.50
C ALA A 150 16.29 13.35 -18.98
N ALA A 151 15.78 12.19 -18.55
CA ALA A 151 15.65 11.86 -17.14
C ALA A 151 17.00 11.68 -16.44
N GLU A 152 17.99 11.09 -17.12
CA GLU A 152 19.33 10.84 -16.58
C GLU A 152 20.23 12.07 -16.60
N GLU A 153 20.03 12.99 -17.55
CA GLU A 153 20.75 14.26 -17.60
C GLU A 153 20.26 15.26 -16.55
N LEU A 154 19.02 15.14 -16.08
CA LEU A 154 18.42 16.09 -15.13
C LEU A 154 19.15 16.12 -13.77
N PRO A 155 19.54 14.98 -13.16
CA PRO A 155 20.42 14.93 -12.00
C PRO A 155 21.79 15.58 -12.24
N VAL A 156 22.42 15.29 -13.39
CA VAL A 156 23.77 15.79 -13.73
C VAL A 156 23.76 17.31 -13.90
N ARG A 157 22.73 17.84 -14.57
CA ARG A 157 22.59 19.28 -14.81
C ARG A 157 22.19 20.07 -13.58
N LYS A 158 21.62 19.43 -12.55
CA LYS A 158 21.32 20.10 -11.26
C LYS A 158 22.59 20.66 -10.62
N GLU A 159 23.72 19.95 -10.74
CA GLU A 159 25.00 20.39 -10.21
C GLU A 159 25.46 21.73 -10.83
N ALA A 160 24.90 22.10 -12.00
CA ALA A 160 25.16 23.37 -12.70
C ALA A 160 24.04 24.44 -12.54
N GLY A 161 22.92 24.14 -11.86
CA GLY A 161 21.79 25.07 -11.66
C GLY A 161 20.47 24.37 -11.26
N SER A 162 19.57 25.07 -10.55
CA SER A 162 18.37 24.44 -9.98
C SER A 162 17.30 24.07 -11.03
N ALA A 163 17.15 22.77 -11.29
CA ALA A 163 15.99 22.25 -12.04
C ALA A 163 14.70 22.53 -11.27
N SER A 164 13.68 23.09 -11.93
CA SER A 164 12.40 23.40 -11.29
C SER A 164 11.53 22.14 -11.13
N GLY A 165 10.69 22.07 -10.09
CA GLY A 165 9.69 21.01 -9.92
C GLY A 165 8.72 20.91 -11.10
N ARG A 166 8.51 22.00 -11.87
CA ARG A 166 7.81 21.96 -13.16
C ARG A 166 8.51 21.06 -14.18
N GLU A 167 9.82 21.22 -14.34
CA GLU A 167 10.63 20.41 -15.28
C GLU A 167 10.66 18.95 -14.86
N VAL A 168 10.85 18.71 -13.57
CA VAL A 168 10.83 17.38 -12.98
C VAL A 168 9.47 16.72 -13.21
N GLY A 169 8.37 17.45 -12.99
CA GLY A 169 7.02 16.96 -13.27
C GLY A 169 6.78 16.59 -14.73
N LEU A 170 7.28 17.39 -15.69
CA LEU A 170 7.17 17.08 -17.11
C LEU A 170 7.93 15.80 -17.49
N VAL A 171 9.09 15.56 -16.89
CA VAL A 171 9.85 14.32 -17.10
C VAL A 171 9.15 13.13 -16.42
N CYS A 172 8.62 13.29 -15.21
CA CYS A 172 7.78 12.27 -14.55
C CYS A 172 6.56 11.90 -15.39
N GLU A 173 5.90 12.88 -16.00
CA GLU A 173 4.77 12.67 -16.92
C GLU A 173 5.21 11.84 -18.12
N ALA A 174 6.32 12.22 -18.77
CA ALA A 174 6.85 11.53 -19.94
C ALA A 174 7.18 10.05 -19.65
N LEU A 175 7.90 9.80 -18.56
CA LEU A 175 8.26 8.45 -18.12
C LEU A 175 7.01 7.64 -17.75
N SER A 176 6.02 8.26 -17.10
CA SER A 176 4.77 7.60 -16.70
C SER A 176 3.91 7.19 -17.88
N LEU A 177 3.79 8.05 -18.90
CA LEU A 177 3.03 7.77 -20.13
C LEU A 177 3.65 6.61 -20.92
N LEU A 178 4.99 6.57 -20.97
CA LEU A 178 5.73 5.54 -21.68
C LEU A 178 5.97 4.26 -20.87
N ARG A 179 5.57 4.24 -19.60
CA ARG A 179 5.86 3.17 -18.63
C ARG A 179 7.36 2.85 -18.53
N LEU A 180 8.21 3.86 -18.59
CA LEU A 180 9.66 3.75 -18.50
C LEU A 180 10.14 3.97 -17.07
N ARG A 181 11.28 3.35 -16.72
CA ARG A 181 11.93 3.48 -15.42
C ARG A 181 13.38 3.94 -15.60
N SER A 182 13.79 4.93 -14.80
CA SER A 182 15.19 5.36 -14.67
C SER A 182 15.55 5.42 -13.19
N ASP A 183 16.43 4.53 -12.73
CA ASP A 183 16.81 4.45 -11.32
C ASP A 183 17.59 5.70 -10.86
N LEU A 184 18.37 6.30 -11.75
CA LEU A 184 19.10 7.54 -11.47
C LEU A 184 18.13 8.70 -11.23
N PHE A 185 17.15 8.86 -12.13
CA PHE A 185 16.11 9.88 -11.99
C PHE A 185 15.22 9.61 -10.77
N LEU A 186 14.88 8.36 -10.48
CA LEU A 186 14.09 8.00 -9.30
C LEU A 186 14.80 8.36 -7.99
N ARG A 187 16.11 8.09 -7.88
CA ARG A 187 16.93 8.53 -6.72
C ARG A 187 16.92 10.05 -6.59
N TYR A 188 17.06 10.75 -7.70
CA TYR A 188 17.05 12.20 -7.77
C TYR A 188 15.69 12.80 -7.40
N LEU A 189 14.58 12.23 -7.89
CA LEU A 189 13.23 12.64 -7.52
C LEU A 189 12.97 12.47 -6.02
N ARG A 190 13.37 11.33 -5.44
CA ARG A 190 13.28 11.09 -3.98
C ARG A 190 14.08 12.11 -3.19
N TYR A 191 15.27 12.48 -3.68
CA TYR A 191 16.07 13.54 -3.08
C TYR A 191 15.36 14.89 -3.15
N LEU A 192 14.88 15.29 -4.33
CA LEU A 192 14.17 16.56 -4.51
C LEU A 192 12.90 16.68 -3.66
N LEU A 193 12.10 15.62 -3.59
CA LEU A 193 10.88 15.63 -2.78
C LEU A 193 11.17 15.82 -1.30
N ARG A 194 12.36 15.48 -0.81
CA ARG A 194 12.76 15.67 0.59
C ARG A 194 13.35 17.05 0.88
N GLN A 195 13.75 17.81 -0.14
CA GLN A 195 14.30 19.15 0.02
C GLN A 195 13.17 20.15 0.18
N ASP A 196 13.18 20.99 1.22
CA ASP A 196 12.17 22.03 1.49
C ASP A 196 12.20 23.16 0.46
N TRP A 197 11.66 22.83 -0.72
CA TRP A 197 11.49 23.71 -1.86
C TRP A 197 10.00 24.04 -2.00
N ASP A 198 9.51 24.91 -1.13
CA ASP A 198 8.10 25.32 -1.13
C ASP A 198 7.70 26.08 -2.41
N SER A 199 8.64 26.64 -3.18
CA SER A 199 8.37 27.54 -4.31
C SER A 199 8.34 26.91 -5.72
N VAL A 200 8.40 25.57 -5.86
CA VAL A 200 8.82 24.98 -7.15
C VAL A 200 7.90 23.88 -7.73
N TRP A 201 6.89 23.43 -7.01
CA TRP A 201 6.01 22.34 -7.46
C TRP A 201 4.63 22.86 -7.86
N SER A 202 4.22 22.64 -9.11
CA SER A 202 2.83 22.89 -9.50
C SER A 202 1.93 21.71 -9.10
N PRO A 203 0.61 21.93 -8.91
CA PRO A 203 -0.40 20.87 -8.77
C PRO A 203 -0.20 19.68 -9.72
N LYS A 204 0.02 20.01 -11.01
CA LYS A 204 0.25 19.02 -12.06
C LYS A 204 1.56 18.24 -11.82
N SER A 205 2.64 18.94 -11.46
CA SER A 205 3.94 18.31 -11.20
C SER A 205 3.93 17.36 -10.01
N LEU A 206 3.19 17.70 -8.94
CA LEU A 206 3.01 16.80 -7.79
C LEU A 206 2.26 15.53 -8.21
N LYS A 207 1.21 15.67 -9.02
CA LYS A 207 0.45 14.55 -9.58
C LYS A 207 1.32 13.65 -10.44
N ASP A 208 2.09 14.23 -11.35
CA ASP A 208 2.97 13.47 -12.25
C ASP A 208 4.10 12.77 -11.48
N ALA A 209 4.65 13.42 -10.44
CA ALA A 209 5.62 12.80 -9.54
C ALA A 209 5.02 11.62 -8.76
N ALA A 210 3.81 11.76 -8.22
CA ALA A 210 3.11 10.67 -7.52
C ALA A 210 2.90 9.47 -8.44
N ARG A 211 2.42 9.72 -9.67
CA ARG A 211 2.18 8.69 -10.69
C ARG A 211 3.48 7.96 -11.05
N TYR A 212 4.58 8.69 -11.17
CA TYR A 212 5.87 8.09 -11.49
C TYR A 212 6.43 7.25 -10.33
N LEU A 213 6.30 7.71 -9.08
CA LEU A 213 6.68 6.93 -7.90
C LEU A 213 5.87 5.63 -7.79
N ALA A 214 4.57 5.71 -8.07
CA ALA A 214 3.67 4.56 -8.11
C ALA A 214 4.08 3.55 -9.20
N LEU A 215 4.32 4.03 -10.42
CA LEU A 215 4.81 3.21 -11.54
C LEU A 215 6.11 2.49 -11.20
N CYS A 216 7.02 3.15 -10.49
CA CYS A 216 8.32 2.58 -10.10
C CYS A 216 8.25 1.69 -8.83
N GLU A 217 7.05 1.43 -8.29
CA GLU A 217 6.84 0.68 -7.04
C GLU A 217 7.74 1.21 -5.90
N CYS A 218 7.83 2.53 -5.78
CA CYS A 218 8.75 3.16 -4.86
C CYS A 218 8.43 2.82 -3.39
N SER A 219 9.30 2.05 -2.73
CA SER A 219 9.16 1.67 -1.31
C SER A 219 9.62 2.74 -0.31
N ASP A 220 10.14 3.88 -0.79
CA ASP A 220 10.69 4.94 0.03
C ASP A 220 9.61 5.75 0.76
N LYS A 221 9.26 5.32 1.98
CA LYS A 221 8.24 5.97 2.82
C LYS A 221 8.52 7.46 3.07
N ARG A 222 9.80 7.90 3.09
CA ARG A 222 10.13 9.31 3.34
C ARG A 222 9.80 10.18 2.13
N ALA A 223 10.09 9.71 0.91
CA ALA A 223 9.74 10.43 -0.31
C ALA A 223 8.23 10.60 -0.44
N TRP A 224 7.47 9.54 -0.16
CA TRP A 224 6.01 9.59 -0.13
C TRP A 224 5.45 10.53 0.93
N ARG A 225 6.00 10.51 2.16
CA ARG A 225 5.60 11.47 3.21
C ARG A 225 5.87 12.91 2.79
N ALA A 226 7.05 13.18 2.22
CA ALA A 226 7.42 14.52 1.80
C ALA A 226 6.56 15.01 0.62
N LEU A 227 6.20 14.13 -0.31
CA LEU A 227 5.24 14.43 -1.37
C LEU A 227 3.84 14.74 -0.79
N ALA A 228 3.39 13.95 0.18
CA ALA A 228 2.09 14.15 0.79
C ALA A 228 1.99 15.46 1.59
N LEU A 229 3.05 15.86 2.31
CA LEU A 229 3.13 17.18 2.96
C LEU A 229 3.01 18.32 1.95
N ARG A 230 3.58 18.17 0.74
CA ARG A 230 3.46 19.16 -0.34
C ARG A 230 2.06 19.20 -0.91
N VAL A 231 1.45 18.04 -1.11
CA VAL A 231 0.05 17.93 -1.53
C VAL A 231 -0.87 18.61 -0.52
N ASP A 232 -0.63 18.42 0.77
CA ASP A 232 -1.41 19.04 1.85
C ASP A 232 -1.30 20.58 1.85
N LYS A 233 -0.08 21.11 1.64
CA LYS A 233 0.19 22.55 1.53
C LYS A 233 -0.38 23.21 0.25
N GLU A 234 -0.78 22.44 -0.76
CA GLU A 234 -1.23 22.96 -2.06
C GLU A 234 -2.76 23.09 -2.09
N PRO A 235 -3.35 24.29 -1.87
CA PRO A 235 -4.80 24.44 -1.76
C PRO A 235 -5.54 24.27 -3.10
N GLU A 236 -4.86 24.50 -4.23
CA GLU A 236 -5.48 24.59 -5.56
C GLU A 236 -5.64 23.25 -6.30
N LEU A 237 -5.48 22.11 -5.63
CA LEU A 237 -5.67 20.81 -6.29
C LEU A 237 -7.13 20.60 -6.67
N SER A 238 -7.38 20.43 -7.98
CA SER A 238 -8.71 20.07 -8.47
C SER A 238 -9.16 18.71 -7.93
N PRO A 239 -10.47 18.45 -7.85
CA PRO A 239 -10.99 17.15 -7.38
C PRO A 239 -10.41 15.96 -8.17
N GLY A 240 -10.27 16.09 -9.50
CA GLY A 240 -9.63 15.06 -10.32
C GLY A 240 -8.14 14.87 -10.05
N ALA A 241 -7.39 15.94 -9.75
CA ALA A 241 -6.00 15.80 -9.33
C ALA A 241 -5.88 15.07 -7.99
N LEU A 242 -6.79 15.33 -7.04
CA LEU A 242 -6.83 14.63 -5.77
C LEU A 242 -7.17 13.14 -5.93
N ALA A 243 -8.09 12.77 -6.82
CA ALA A 243 -8.41 11.38 -7.11
C ALA A 243 -7.23 10.62 -7.75
N ASP A 244 -6.55 11.23 -8.71
CA ASP A 244 -5.33 10.67 -9.33
C ASP A 244 -4.19 10.48 -8.30
N LEU A 245 -4.03 11.46 -7.40
CA LEU A 245 -3.08 11.39 -6.30
C LEU A 245 -3.42 10.24 -5.35
N ALA A 246 -4.70 10.10 -4.96
CA ALA A 246 -5.17 9.01 -4.12
C ALA A 246 -4.81 7.65 -4.69
N LEU A 247 -5.05 7.44 -6.00
CA LEU A 247 -4.70 6.20 -6.68
C LEU A 247 -3.19 5.92 -6.60
N SER A 248 -2.38 6.96 -6.79
CA SER A 248 -0.92 6.85 -6.69
C SER A 248 -0.47 6.51 -5.27
N PHE A 249 -1.03 7.15 -4.25
CA PHE A 249 -0.73 6.87 -2.83
C PHE A 249 -1.18 5.47 -2.37
N GLY A 250 -2.25 4.94 -2.98
CA GLY A 250 -2.73 3.56 -2.80
C GLY A 250 -1.63 2.54 -3.01
N THR A 251 -0.89 2.68 -4.11
CA THR A 251 0.22 1.78 -4.44
C THR A 251 1.42 1.92 -3.49
N GLY A 252 1.66 3.12 -2.94
CA GLY A 252 2.80 3.43 -2.09
C GLY A 252 2.69 2.96 -0.63
N LYS A 253 1.51 2.44 -0.20
CA LYS A 253 1.23 1.99 1.18
C LYS A 253 1.69 2.98 2.26
N THR A 254 1.28 4.25 2.11
CA THR A 254 1.84 5.37 2.89
C THR A 254 0.96 5.76 4.08
N ALA A 255 1.57 6.28 5.14
CA ALA A 255 0.87 6.71 6.36
C ALA A 255 0.12 8.05 6.24
N VAL A 256 0.10 8.70 5.06
CA VAL A 256 -0.49 10.04 4.89
C VAL A 256 -1.91 9.99 4.29
N TRP A 257 -2.44 8.78 4.10
CA TRP A 257 -3.82 8.56 3.69
C TRP A 257 -4.85 9.36 4.50
N PRO A 258 -4.76 9.51 5.84
CA PRO A 258 -5.79 10.20 6.62
C PRO A 258 -5.98 11.68 6.25
N ALA A 259 -4.89 12.42 5.97
CA ALA A 259 -4.99 13.83 5.58
C ALA A 259 -5.61 13.99 4.19
N LEU A 260 -5.17 13.15 3.25
CA LEU A 260 -5.71 13.13 1.89
C LEU A 260 -7.18 12.72 1.88
N ALA A 261 -7.56 11.72 2.69
CA ALA A 261 -8.93 11.23 2.81
C ALA A 261 -9.89 12.32 3.32
N ARG A 262 -9.52 13.09 4.35
CA ARG A 262 -10.34 14.23 4.82
C ARG A 262 -10.53 15.28 3.73
N ARG A 263 -9.47 15.59 2.99
CA ARG A 263 -9.53 16.58 1.91
C ARG A 263 -10.41 16.12 0.75
N LEU A 264 -10.33 14.84 0.41
CA LEU A 264 -11.22 14.19 -0.55
C LEU A 264 -12.66 14.13 -0.06
N ALA A 265 -12.88 13.89 1.23
CA ALA A 265 -14.21 13.90 1.83
C ALA A 265 -14.87 15.28 1.68
N ALA A 266 -14.11 16.35 1.96
CA ALA A 266 -14.56 17.73 1.76
C ALA A 266 -14.87 18.07 0.30
N GLN A 267 -14.16 17.44 -0.66
CA GLN A 267 -14.34 17.66 -2.10
C GLN A 267 -15.26 16.63 -2.78
N ALA A 268 -15.80 15.65 -2.04
CA ALA A 268 -16.52 14.50 -2.62
C ALA A 268 -17.73 14.91 -3.47
N ALA A 269 -18.42 15.99 -3.08
CA ALA A 269 -19.56 16.53 -3.82
C ALA A 269 -19.18 17.07 -5.21
N ASN A 270 -17.92 17.49 -5.39
CA ASN A 270 -17.39 18.07 -6.63
C ASN A 270 -16.75 17.05 -7.56
N LEU A 271 -16.59 15.79 -7.13
CA LEU A 271 -16.08 14.71 -7.99
C LEU A 271 -17.12 14.34 -9.06
N GLY A 272 -16.69 14.14 -10.29
CA GLY A 272 -17.50 13.50 -11.33
C GLY A 272 -17.47 11.97 -11.19
N ALA A 273 -18.22 11.29 -12.06
CA ALA A 273 -18.39 9.84 -12.01
C ALA A 273 -17.06 9.09 -12.21
N GLU A 274 -16.21 9.58 -13.12
CA GLU A 274 -14.90 9.00 -13.39
C GLU A 274 -13.95 9.19 -12.21
N GLU A 275 -13.88 10.40 -11.64
CA GLU A 275 -13.03 10.65 -10.47
C GLU A 275 -13.46 9.83 -9.25
N MET A 276 -14.76 9.64 -9.04
CA MET A 276 -15.28 8.77 -7.97
C MET A 276 -14.84 7.32 -8.17
N ALA A 277 -14.91 6.79 -9.40
CA ALA A 277 -14.47 5.43 -9.69
C ALA A 277 -12.96 5.27 -9.50
N VAL A 278 -12.15 6.26 -9.92
CA VAL A 278 -10.70 6.29 -9.68
C VAL A 278 -10.40 6.27 -8.18
N LEU A 279 -11.11 7.08 -7.40
CA LEU A 279 -10.97 7.13 -5.95
C LEU A 279 -11.38 5.82 -5.27
N CYS A 280 -12.46 5.17 -5.72
CA CYS A 280 -12.86 3.85 -5.23
C CYS A 280 -11.78 2.79 -5.52
N ARG A 281 -11.14 2.83 -6.70
CA ARG A 281 -9.96 1.98 -6.99
C ARG A 281 -8.81 2.27 -6.05
N ALA A 282 -8.54 3.53 -5.73
CA ALA A 282 -7.48 3.91 -4.81
C ALA A 282 -7.68 3.28 -3.42
N VAL A 283 -8.91 3.34 -2.90
CA VAL A 283 -9.30 2.74 -1.62
C VAL A 283 -9.05 1.24 -1.63
N LEU A 284 -9.37 0.55 -2.72
CA LEU A 284 -9.16 -0.89 -2.87
C LEU A 284 -7.68 -1.29 -2.84
N LEU A 285 -6.78 -0.44 -3.34
CA LEU A 285 -5.34 -0.70 -3.36
C LEU A 285 -4.66 -0.53 -1.98
N HIS A 286 -5.27 0.21 -1.06
CA HIS A 286 -4.74 0.35 0.28
C HIS A 286 -4.89 -0.98 1.07
N PRO A 287 -3.94 -1.40 1.92
CA PRO A 287 -4.09 -2.62 2.73
C PRO A 287 -5.22 -2.49 3.77
N LEU A 288 -5.98 -3.57 3.98
CA LEU A 288 -7.01 -3.67 5.02
C LEU A 288 -6.37 -3.65 6.41
N GLY A 289 -6.99 -2.95 7.37
CA GLY A 289 -6.61 -3.00 8.79
C GLY A 289 -5.53 -2.02 9.25
N THR A 290 -4.94 -1.21 8.36
CA THR A 290 -4.01 -0.14 8.80
C THR A 290 -4.72 1.09 9.34
N PHE A 291 -6.03 1.22 9.14
CA PHE A 291 -6.77 2.43 9.47
C PHE A 291 -8.09 2.07 10.16
N GLY A 292 -8.09 2.20 11.49
CA GLY A 292 -9.29 2.45 12.29
C GLY A 292 -9.57 3.96 12.37
N ASP A 293 -9.17 4.71 11.33
CA ASP A 293 -9.09 6.17 11.37
C ASP A 293 -10.42 6.77 10.90
N ALA A 294 -10.98 7.67 11.72
CA ALA A 294 -12.20 8.44 11.44
C ALA A 294 -12.22 9.12 10.05
N ALA A 295 -11.04 9.39 9.46
CA ALA A 295 -10.91 9.99 8.13
C ALA A 295 -11.40 9.09 6.98
N GLU A 296 -11.24 7.77 7.08
CA GLU A 296 -11.73 6.85 6.04
C GLU A 296 -13.25 6.67 6.16
N GLU A 297 -13.78 6.65 7.39
CA GLU A 297 -15.23 6.67 7.64
C GLU A 297 -15.86 7.97 7.10
N GLU A 298 -15.23 9.13 7.37
CA GLU A 298 -15.65 10.42 6.84
C GLU A 298 -15.64 10.46 5.31
N LEU A 299 -14.59 9.92 4.68
CA LEU A 299 -14.51 9.80 3.23
C LEU A 299 -15.59 8.86 2.67
N ALA A 300 -15.79 7.70 3.29
CA ALA A 300 -16.81 6.75 2.87
C ALA A 300 -18.22 7.35 2.97
N GLU A 301 -18.55 8.03 4.07
CA GLU A 301 -19.83 8.72 4.23
C GLU A 301 -20.03 9.83 3.18
N ALA A 302 -19.00 10.66 2.95
CA ALA A 302 -19.03 11.73 1.96
C ALA A 302 -19.20 11.19 0.53
N LEU A 303 -18.54 10.07 0.20
CA LEU A 303 -18.68 9.41 -1.09
C LEU A 303 -20.04 8.73 -1.23
N LEU A 304 -20.56 8.04 -0.23
CA LEU A 304 -21.91 7.46 -0.27
C LEU A 304 -22.98 8.51 -0.55
N LYS A 305 -22.89 9.66 0.13
CA LYS A 305 -23.79 10.81 -0.09
C LYS A 305 -23.68 11.33 -1.53
N SER A 306 -22.48 11.43 -2.07
CA SER A 306 -22.24 11.96 -3.42
C SER A 306 -22.61 10.96 -4.52
N LEU A 307 -22.34 9.66 -4.32
CA LEU A 307 -22.71 8.55 -5.19
C LEU A 307 -24.22 8.53 -5.41
N SER A 308 -25.01 8.58 -4.34
CA SER A 308 -26.49 8.56 -4.42
C SER A 308 -27.07 9.65 -5.34
N ARG A 309 -26.40 10.81 -5.44
CA ARG A 309 -26.82 11.94 -6.27
C ARG A 309 -26.38 11.81 -7.73
N ARG A 310 -25.26 11.11 -7.98
CA ARG A 310 -24.61 11.00 -9.30
C ARG A 310 -24.78 9.62 -9.94
N CYS A 311 -25.60 8.73 -9.38
CA CYS A 311 -25.77 7.38 -9.90
C CYS A 311 -26.18 7.31 -11.38
N GLY A 312 -26.85 8.34 -11.90
CA GLY A 312 -27.23 8.41 -13.31
C GLY A 312 -26.06 8.60 -14.29
N ASP A 313 -24.90 9.04 -13.80
CA ASP A 313 -23.74 9.39 -14.63
C ASP A 313 -22.73 8.23 -14.78
N PHE A 314 -22.92 7.12 -14.05
CA PHE A 314 -21.98 5.99 -14.11
C PHE A 314 -22.23 5.10 -15.32
N THR A 315 -21.15 4.86 -16.07
CA THR A 315 -21.10 3.80 -17.07
C THR A 315 -20.85 2.44 -16.40
N PRO A 316 -21.22 1.33 -17.05
CA PRO A 316 -20.96 -0.04 -16.58
C PRO A 316 -19.53 -0.26 -16.05
N GLN A 317 -18.53 0.28 -16.75
CA GLN A 317 -17.10 0.12 -16.44
C GLN A 317 -16.68 0.85 -15.16
N LEU A 318 -17.40 1.90 -14.77
CA LEU A 318 -17.16 2.67 -13.56
C LEU A 318 -17.84 2.05 -12.33
N LEU A 319 -18.91 1.26 -12.52
CA LEU A 319 -19.67 0.65 -11.42
C LEU A 319 -18.88 -0.41 -10.65
N ARG A 320 -18.09 -1.23 -11.34
CA ARG A 320 -17.33 -2.31 -10.72
C ARG A 320 -16.42 -1.86 -9.56
N PRO A 321 -15.50 -0.89 -9.74
CA PRO A 321 -14.64 -0.44 -8.64
C PRO A 321 -15.42 0.22 -7.51
N ILE A 322 -16.57 0.85 -7.81
CA ILE A 322 -17.44 1.44 -6.78
C ILE A 322 -18.04 0.32 -5.92
N CYS A 323 -18.60 -0.72 -6.54
CA CYS A 323 -19.19 -1.84 -5.79
C CYS A 323 -18.15 -2.62 -4.97
N GLU A 324 -16.96 -2.83 -5.52
CA GLU A 324 -15.84 -3.44 -4.78
C GLU A 324 -15.45 -2.57 -3.56
N ALA A 325 -15.35 -1.25 -3.72
CA ALA A 325 -15.04 -0.34 -2.62
C ALA A 325 -16.15 -0.29 -1.56
N LEU A 326 -17.42 -0.33 -1.98
CA LEU A 326 -18.57 -0.42 -1.07
C LEU A 326 -18.56 -1.72 -0.27
N LEU A 327 -18.23 -2.84 -0.89
CA LEU A 327 -18.09 -4.14 -0.22
C LEU A 327 -17.02 -4.08 0.87
N ARG A 328 -15.89 -3.46 0.53
CA ARG A 328 -14.81 -3.21 1.47
C ARG A 328 -15.24 -2.32 2.63
N TRP A 329 -15.94 -1.21 2.35
CA TRP A 329 -16.43 -0.31 3.39
C TRP A 329 -17.56 -0.88 4.22
N ARG A 330 -18.35 -1.85 3.73
CA ARG A 330 -19.39 -2.49 4.56
C ARG A 330 -18.80 -3.11 5.82
N VAL A 331 -17.58 -3.63 5.76
CA VAL A 331 -16.87 -4.16 6.93
C VAL A 331 -16.45 -3.04 7.89
N ALA A 332 -16.17 -1.84 7.37
CA ALA A 332 -15.71 -0.69 8.13
C ALA A 332 -16.86 0.19 8.69
N LEU A 333 -17.98 0.28 7.97
CA LEU A 333 -19.09 1.17 8.30
C LEU A 333 -19.97 0.55 9.39
N ARG A 334 -20.02 1.21 10.55
CA ARG A 334 -20.86 0.81 11.69
C ARG A 334 -22.37 0.92 11.41
N LYS A 335 -22.78 1.62 10.34
CA LYS A 335 -24.17 1.91 9.98
C LYS A 335 -24.53 1.39 8.58
N PRO A 336 -24.94 0.11 8.43
CA PRO A 336 -25.30 -0.46 7.13
C PRO A 336 -26.49 0.22 6.43
N GLN A 337 -27.30 0.99 7.17
CA GLN A 337 -28.44 1.75 6.62
C GLN A 337 -28.01 2.83 5.61
N ALA A 338 -26.78 3.35 5.70
CA ALA A 338 -26.27 4.36 4.78
C ALA A 338 -26.09 3.84 3.33
N LEU A 339 -26.04 2.51 3.14
CA LEU A 339 -25.90 1.89 1.83
C LEU A 339 -27.22 1.82 1.05
N ALA A 340 -28.38 1.81 1.72
CA ALA A 340 -29.67 1.60 1.08
C ALA A 340 -30.00 2.63 -0.03
N PRO A 341 -29.77 3.95 0.14
CA PRO A 341 -30.01 4.93 -0.91
C PRO A 341 -29.09 4.74 -2.12
N VAL A 342 -27.84 4.35 -1.89
CA VAL A 342 -26.85 4.10 -2.95
C VAL A 342 -27.24 2.86 -3.75
N LEU A 343 -27.59 1.76 -3.08
CA LEU A 343 -28.06 0.53 -3.75
C LEU A 343 -29.32 0.80 -4.58
N SER A 344 -30.28 1.58 -4.05
CA SER A 344 -31.46 1.98 -4.83
C SER A 344 -31.13 2.85 -6.03
N ALA A 345 -30.16 3.76 -5.90
CA ALA A 345 -29.77 4.67 -6.97
C ALA A 345 -28.96 3.95 -8.07
N LEU A 346 -28.20 2.91 -7.70
CA LEU A 346 -27.47 2.03 -8.62
C LEU A 346 -28.39 1.17 -9.51
N ALA A 347 -29.67 1.02 -9.16
CA ALA A 347 -30.63 0.27 -9.97
C ALA A 347 -30.70 0.79 -11.42
N ARG A 348 -30.70 2.12 -11.60
CA ARG A 348 -30.85 2.74 -12.92
C ARG A 348 -29.70 2.44 -13.89
N PRO A 349 -28.42 2.65 -13.54
CA PRO A 349 -27.32 2.28 -14.42
C PRO A 349 -27.15 0.75 -14.53
N CYS A 350 -27.55 -0.03 -13.50
CA CYS A 350 -27.54 -1.50 -13.58
C CYS A 350 -28.49 -2.03 -14.67
N ALA A 351 -29.63 -1.37 -14.90
CA ALA A 351 -30.57 -1.74 -15.95
C ALA A 351 -29.98 -1.62 -17.38
N LEU A 352 -28.87 -0.88 -17.54
CA LEU A 352 -28.19 -0.67 -18.82
C LEU A 352 -26.99 -1.60 -19.03
N LEU A 353 -26.63 -2.43 -18.04
CA LEU A 353 -25.50 -3.33 -18.10
C LEU A 353 -25.69 -4.41 -19.16
N ALA A 354 -24.59 -4.80 -19.81
CA ALA A 354 -24.58 -6.05 -20.55
C ALA A 354 -24.79 -7.22 -19.58
N PRO A 355 -25.31 -8.36 -20.04
CA PRO A 355 -25.66 -9.48 -19.17
C PRO A 355 -24.51 -10.04 -18.33
N SER A 356 -23.34 -10.16 -18.96
CA SER A 356 -22.12 -10.63 -18.31
C SER A 356 -21.63 -9.63 -17.26
N GLU A 357 -21.81 -8.33 -17.49
CA GLU A 357 -21.48 -7.26 -16.55
C GLU A 357 -22.46 -7.22 -15.37
N ALA A 358 -23.77 -7.38 -15.63
CA ALA A 358 -24.80 -7.48 -14.60
C ALA A 358 -24.55 -8.66 -13.66
N LEU A 359 -24.17 -9.82 -14.23
CA LEU A 359 -23.84 -11.02 -13.47
C LEU A 359 -22.56 -10.84 -12.63
N ALA A 360 -21.51 -10.27 -13.21
CA ALA A 360 -20.28 -9.95 -12.49
C ALA A 360 -20.56 -8.97 -11.32
N LEU A 361 -21.38 -7.94 -11.57
CA LEU A 361 -21.77 -6.98 -10.54
C LEU A 361 -22.63 -7.64 -9.45
N TRP A 362 -23.53 -8.54 -9.82
CA TRP A 362 -24.38 -9.28 -8.88
C TRP A 362 -23.54 -10.10 -7.89
N SER A 363 -22.51 -10.81 -8.37
CA SER A 363 -21.62 -11.59 -7.51
C SER A 363 -20.87 -10.73 -6.49
N LEU A 364 -20.52 -9.50 -6.86
CA LEU A 364 -19.89 -8.52 -5.97
C LEU A 364 -20.88 -7.93 -4.94
N LEU A 365 -22.14 -7.80 -5.36
CA LEU A 365 -23.19 -7.14 -4.59
C LEU A 365 -23.92 -8.06 -3.59
N GLY A 366 -23.92 -9.38 -3.78
CA GLY A 366 -24.51 -10.34 -2.83
C GLY A 366 -24.04 -10.08 -1.39
N PRO A 367 -22.71 -9.91 -1.21
CA PRO A 367 -22.00 -9.24 -0.15
C PRO A 367 -22.77 -8.25 0.71
N LEU A 368 -23.34 -7.29 0.00
CA LEU A 368 -23.88 -6.03 0.48
C LEU A 368 -25.34 -6.11 0.94
N GLY A 369 -25.95 -7.30 0.88
CA GLY A 369 -27.34 -7.48 1.34
C GLY A 369 -28.32 -6.86 0.36
N VAL A 370 -28.02 -6.95 -0.95
CA VAL A 370 -28.86 -6.44 -2.04
C VAL A 370 -30.25 -7.06 -2.06
N GLU A 371 -30.44 -8.21 -1.42
CA GLU A 371 -31.76 -8.79 -1.08
C GLU A 371 -32.71 -7.79 -0.41
N LYS A 372 -32.17 -6.78 0.28
CA LYS A 372 -32.93 -5.72 0.96
C LYS A 372 -33.25 -4.51 0.06
N SER A 373 -32.85 -4.50 -1.21
CA SER A 373 -33.12 -3.42 -2.18
C SER A 373 -33.91 -3.94 -3.39
N PRO A 374 -35.26 -3.99 -3.31
CA PRO A 374 -36.12 -4.40 -4.43
C PRO A 374 -35.86 -3.68 -5.76
N PRO A 375 -35.55 -2.36 -5.81
CA PRO A 375 -35.29 -1.66 -7.07
C PRO A 375 -34.06 -2.18 -7.81
N LEU A 376 -32.98 -2.46 -7.07
CA LEU A 376 -31.72 -2.95 -7.63
C LEU A 376 -31.88 -4.38 -8.14
N LEU A 377 -32.59 -5.22 -7.39
CA LEU A 377 -32.95 -6.57 -7.79
C LEU A 377 -33.77 -6.59 -9.09
N GLN A 378 -34.78 -5.73 -9.18
CA GLN A 378 -35.62 -5.61 -10.38
C GLN A 378 -34.82 -5.15 -11.60
N ALA A 379 -33.91 -4.19 -11.43
CA ALA A 379 -33.07 -3.71 -12.53
C ALA A 379 -32.11 -4.79 -13.05
N LEU A 380 -31.40 -5.48 -12.15
CA LEU A 380 -30.47 -6.54 -12.51
C LEU A 380 -31.21 -7.75 -13.12
N ALA A 381 -32.39 -8.10 -12.59
CA ALA A 381 -33.25 -9.12 -13.18
C ALA A 381 -33.74 -8.71 -14.59
N GLY A 382 -34.07 -7.44 -14.81
CA GLY A 382 -34.47 -6.91 -16.12
C GLY A 382 -33.34 -6.95 -17.16
N SER A 383 -32.10 -6.64 -16.77
CA SER A 383 -30.93 -6.77 -17.67
C SER A 383 -30.64 -8.23 -18.00
N CYS A 384 -30.73 -9.14 -17.02
CA CYS A 384 -30.63 -10.58 -17.26
C CYS A 384 -31.79 -11.10 -18.13
N GLN A 385 -33.00 -10.54 -18.00
CA GLN A 385 -34.13 -10.88 -18.85
C GLN A 385 -33.86 -10.51 -20.31
N LYS A 386 -33.35 -9.30 -20.56
CA LYS A 386 -32.98 -8.85 -21.90
C LYS A 386 -31.87 -9.73 -22.49
N ALA A 387 -30.90 -10.14 -21.66
CA ALA A 387 -29.85 -11.10 -22.01
C ALA A 387 -30.38 -12.41 -22.58
N VAL A 388 -31.29 -13.02 -21.82
CA VAL A 388 -31.81 -14.36 -22.13
C VAL A 388 -32.70 -14.31 -23.36
N ALA A 389 -33.34 -13.18 -23.62
CA ALA A 389 -34.10 -12.96 -24.85
C ALA A 389 -33.19 -12.76 -26.08
N GLU A 390 -32.01 -12.14 -25.92
CA GLU A 390 -31.11 -11.79 -27.04
C GLU A 390 -30.03 -12.85 -27.33
N ALA A 391 -29.55 -13.56 -26.30
CA ALA A 391 -28.49 -14.55 -26.41
C ALA A 391 -29.04 -15.98 -26.38
N LYS A 392 -28.81 -16.75 -27.46
CA LYS A 392 -29.02 -18.21 -27.52
C LYS A 392 -28.04 -19.01 -26.62
N GLU A 393 -27.38 -18.37 -25.66
CA GLU A 393 -26.40 -19.00 -24.76
C GLU A 393 -26.89 -18.93 -23.31
N LEU A 394 -27.98 -19.65 -23.04
CA LEU A 394 -28.61 -19.77 -21.73
C LEU A 394 -27.80 -20.63 -20.74
N GLN A 395 -26.92 -21.51 -21.22
CA GLN A 395 -26.10 -22.39 -20.37
C GLN A 395 -25.15 -21.60 -19.45
N SER A 396 -24.66 -20.44 -19.89
CA SER A 396 -23.72 -19.59 -19.16
C SER A 396 -24.34 -18.96 -17.90
N CYS A 397 -25.63 -18.61 -17.93
CA CYS A 397 -26.31 -17.98 -16.79
C CYS A 397 -26.69 -18.97 -15.67
N VAL A 398 -26.92 -20.24 -16.01
CA VAL A 398 -27.33 -21.29 -15.04
C VAL A 398 -26.12 -21.85 -14.28
N VAL A 399 -24.98 -21.96 -14.94
CA VAL A 399 -23.75 -22.55 -14.35
C VAL A 399 -23.08 -21.62 -13.33
N LEU A 400 -23.31 -20.30 -13.42
CA LEU A 400 -22.59 -19.30 -12.63
C LEU A 400 -23.32 -18.80 -11.36
N CYS A 401 -24.52 -19.29 -11.08
CA CYS A 401 -25.26 -19.00 -9.83
C CYS A 401 -25.53 -20.27 -8.99
N PRO A 402 -24.50 -21.04 -8.58
CA PRO A 402 -24.72 -22.23 -7.78
C PRO A 402 -25.12 -21.87 -6.34
N GLY A 403 -26.22 -22.45 -5.86
CA GLY A 403 -26.53 -22.55 -4.42
C GLY A 403 -27.36 -21.43 -3.81
N SER A 404 -28.21 -20.72 -4.57
CA SER A 404 -28.94 -19.60 -3.98
C SER A 404 -30.40 -19.49 -4.48
N ASP A 405 -31.29 -20.27 -3.90
CA ASP A 405 -32.74 -20.37 -4.13
C ASP A 405 -33.52 -19.07 -4.38
N TRP A 406 -33.01 -17.94 -3.91
CA TRP A 406 -33.61 -16.62 -4.01
C TRP A 406 -33.64 -16.02 -5.43
N TRP A 407 -32.71 -16.37 -6.35
CA TRP A 407 -32.74 -15.80 -7.71
C TRP A 407 -33.96 -16.29 -8.51
N LEU A 408 -34.31 -17.57 -8.37
CA LEU A 408 -35.53 -18.16 -8.94
C LEU A 408 -36.79 -17.48 -8.40
N HIS A 409 -36.81 -17.13 -7.10
CA HIS A 409 -37.92 -16.40 -6.49
C HIS A 409 -38.15 -15.04 -7.16
N HIS A 410 -37.08 -14.29 -7.42
CA HIS A 410 -37.20 -12.97 -8.02
C HIS A 410 -37.49 -13.02 -9.52
N LEU A 411 -37.05 -14.05 -10.25
CA LEU A 411 -37.53 -14.31 -11.62
C LEU A 411 -39.03 -14.65 -11.65
N VAL A 412 -39.52 -15.43 -10.68
CA VAL A 412 -40.96 -15.73 -10.51
C VAL A 412 -41.75 -14.44 -10.24
N LEU A 413 -41.26 -13.59 -9.35
CA LEU A 413 -41.90 -12.33 -8.98
C LEU A 413 -41.85 -11.29 -10.10
N ALA A 414 -40.79 -11.30 -10.91
CA ALA A 414 -40.65 -10.44 -12.09
C ALA A 414 -41.47 -10.90 -13.32
N GLY A 415 -42.15 -12.05 -13.23
CA GLY A 415 -43.02 -12.55 -14.30
C GLY A 415 -42.29 -13.22 -15.47
N PHE A 416 -41.08 -13.74 -15.25
CA PHE A 416 -40.29 -14.42 -16.27
C PHE A 416 -40.94 -15.75 -16.70
N LEU A 417 -40.99 -16.00 -18.01
CA LEU A 417 -41.36 -17.27 -18.63
C LEU A 417 -40.05 -17.93 -19.14
N PRO A 418 -39.51 -18.96 -18.47
CA PRO A 418 -38.25 -19.58 -18.86
C PRO A 418 -38.34 -20.21 -20.26
N SER A 419 -37.22 -20.35 -20.98
CA SER A 419 -37.22 -21.18 -22.19
C SER A 419 -37.31 -22.67 -21.79
N ARG A 420 -37.83 -23.50 -22.69
CA ARG A 420 -37.95 -24.95 -22.48
C ARG A 420 -36.58 -25.60 -22.15
N GLU A 421 -35.52 -25.12 -22.79
CA GLU A 421 -34.14 -25.56 -22.57
C GLU A 421 -33.59 -25.20 -21.18
N LEU A 422 -33.96 -24.03 -20.65
CA LEU A 422 -33.60 -23.59 -19.28
C LEU A 422 -34.24 -24.50 -18.23
N VAL A 423 -35.53 -24.80 -18.42
CA VAL A 423 -36.27 -25.70 -17.53
C VAL A 423 -35.70 -27.11 -17.59
N ALA A 424 -35.35 -27.61 -18.78
CA ALA A 424 -34.71 -28.92 -18.94
C ALA A 424 -33.35 -28.98 -18.20
N SER A 425 -32.49 -27.98 -18.34
CA SER A 425 -31.20 -27.91 -17.62
C SER A 425 -31.36 -27.84 -16.11
N LEU A 426 -32.25 -26.98 -15.60
CA LEU A 426 -32.52 -26.85 -14.17
C LEU A 426 -33.16 -28.12 -13.58
N SER A 427 -34.03 -28.78 -14.35
CA SER A 427 -34.63 -30.06 -13.96
C SER A 427 -33.60 -31.19 -13.85
N TRP A 428 -32.53 -31.13 -14.66
CA TRP A 428 -31.46 -32.12 -14.66
C TRP A 428 -30.53 -31.94 -13.45
N GLN A 429 -30.14 -30.70 -13.13
CA GLN A 429 -29.33 -30.39 -11.94
C GLN A 429 -30.03 -30.77 -10.63
N MET A 430 -31.36 -30.58 -10.54
CA MET A 430 -32.12 -30.89 -9.32
C MET A 430 -32.35 -32.38 -9.07
N ARG A 431 -32.00 -33.29 -10.00
CA ARG A 431 -31.99 -34.73 -9.71
C ARG A 431 -30.95 -35.13 -8.64
N SER A 432 -30.06 -34.21 -8.25
CA SER A 432 -29.08 -34.41 -7.18
C SER A 432 -29.59 -34.18 -5.75
N GLY A 433 -30.81 -33.63 -5.57
CA GLY A 433 -31.65 -33.91 -4.39
C GLY A 433 -31.36 -33.21 -3.06
N GLU A 434 -31.09 -31.90 -3.00
CA GLU A 434 -30.89 -31.24 -1.69
C GLU A 434 -31.72 -29.96 -1.38
N ASP A 435 -32.50 -29.36 -2.29
CA ASP A 435 -33.27 -28.15 -1.94
C ASP A 435 -34.73 -28.13 -2.44
N PHE A 436 -35.65 -28.15 -1.47
CA PHE A 436 -37.10 -28.19 -1.65
C PHE A 436 -37.66 -26.87 -2.21
N VAL A 437 -37.14 -25.74 -1.73
CA VAL A 437 -37.71 -24.42 -2.03
C VAL A 437 -37.47 -24.09 -3.51
N THR A 438 -36.34 -24.50 -4.07
CA THR A 438 -36.01 -24.48 -5.50
C THR A 438 -37.00 -25.29 -6.32
N SER A 439 -37.28 -26.53 -5.89
CA SER A 439 -38.15 -27.47 -6.61
C SER A 439 -39.58 -26.94 -6.69
N ALA A 440 -40.12 -26.44 -5.57
CA ALA A 440 -41.43 -25.81 -5.52
C ALA A 440 -41.53 -24.56 -6.43
N ARG A 441 -40.49 -23.71 -6.43
CA ARG A 441 -40.43 -22.50 -7.26
C ARG A 441 -40.34 -22.83 -8.74
N LEU A 442 -39.63 -23.88 -9.12
CA LEU A 442 -39.58 -24.35 -10.51
C LEU A 442 -40.92 -24.90 -10.98
N VAL A 443 -41.60 -25.69 -10.15
CA VAL A 443 -42.97 -26.16 -10.45
C VAL A 443 -43.91 -24.96 -10.63
N ALA A 444 -43.78 -23.93 -9.79
CA ALA A 444 -44.54 -22.70 -9.93
C ALA A 444 -44.26 -21.99 -11.27
N LEU A 445 -42.99 -21.89 -11.69
CA LEU A 445 -42.57 -21.28 -12.96
C LEU A 445 -43.08 -22.06 -14.17
N CYS A 446 -42.85 -23.37 -14.20
CA CYS A 446 -43.27 -24.24 -15.31
C CYS A 446 -44.79 -24.22 -15.48
N GLY A 447 -45.50 -24.22 -14.34
CA GLY A 447 -46.94 -24.06 -14.30
C GLY A 447 -47.45 -22.72 -14.83
N ARG A 448 -46.80 -21.62 -14.45
CA ARG A 448 -47.14 -20.30 -14.96
C ARG A 448 -46.83 -20.14 -16.46
N ALA A 449 -45.85 -20.88 -16.95
CA ALA A 449 -45.41 -20.84 -18.34
C ALA A 449 -46.08 -21.86 -19.27
N GLY A 450 -46.86 -22.80 -18.74
CA GLY A 450 -47.55 -23.82 -19.53
C GLY A 450 -46.64 -24.94 -20.03
N PHE A 451 -45.51 -25.20 -19.35
CA PHE A 451 -44.58 -26.28 -19.70
C PHE A 451 -45.03 -27.61 -19.10
N VAL A 452 -46.05 -28.20 -19.72
CA VAL A 452 -46.73 -29.40 -19.22
C VAL A 452 -45.79 -30.62 -19.19
N GLU A 453 -44.97 -30.84 -20.22
CA GLU A 453 -44.06 -32.00 -20.29
C GLU A 453 -42.96 -31.94 -19.20
N GLU A 454 -42.44 -30.76 -18.90
CA GLU A 454 -41.44 -30.58 -17.85
C GLU A 454 -42.05 -30.72 -16.44
N LEU A 455 -43.32 -30.33 -16.27
CA LEU A 455 -44.08 -30.59 -15.04
C LEU A 455 -44.27 -32.10 -14.78
N GLU A 456 -44.44 -32.92 -15.82
CA GLU A 456 -44.51 -34.38 -15.67
C GLU A 456 -43.24 -34.98 -15.07
N HIS A 457 -42.09 -34.36 -15.30
CA HIS A 457 -40.81 -34.78 -14.72
C HIS A 457 -40.50 -34.15 -13.36
N LEU A 458 -40.86 -32.89 -13.15
CA LEU A 458 -40.58 -32.15 -11.92
C LEU A 458 -41.51 -32.51 -10.76
N VAL A 459 -42.78 -32.77 -11.05
CA VAL A 459 -43.79 -33.04 -10.01
C VAL A 459 -43.52 -34.34 -9.24
N PRO A 460 -43.11 -35.46 -9.86
CA PRO A 460 -42.73 -36.66 -9.12
C PRO A 460 -41.53 -36.45 -8.18
N ALA A 461 -40.51 -35.72 -8.64
CA ALA A 461 -39.33 -35.39 -7.81
C ALA A 461 -39.71 -34.48 -6.63
N PHE A 462 -40.58 -33.48 -6.88
CA PHE A 462 -41.13 -32.62 -5.83
C PHE A 462 -41.97 -33.39 -4.81
N CYS A 463 -42.72 -34.41 -5.25
CA CYS A 463 -43.54 -35.26 -4.37
C CYS A 463 -42.74 -36.26 -3.53
N ALA A 464 -41.46 -36.48 -3.85
CA ALA A 464 -40.60 -37.44 -3.15
C ALA A 464 -39.93 -36.87 -1.89
N LEU A 465 -40.06 -35.56 -1.65
CA LEU A 465 -39.47 -34.88 -0.50
C LEU A 465 -40.37 -35.04 0.75
N GLU A 466 -39.79 -35.48 1.87
CA GLU A 466 -40.54 -35.87 3.09
C GLU A 466 -41.08 -34.68 3.90
N GLU A 467 -40.48 -33.48 3.78
CA GLU A 467 -40.90 -32.26 4.46
C GLU A 467 -41.15 -31.11 3.47
N LEU A 468 -42.33 -30.48 3.53
CA LEU A 468 -42.70 -29.36 2.65
C LEU A 468 -42.84 -28.06 3.44
N PRO A 469 -42.06 -26.99 3.23
CA PRO A 469 -42.40 -25.68 3.76
C PRO A 469 -43.62 -25.04 3.06
N GLY A 470 -44.60 -24.61 3.85
CA GLY A 470 -45.94 -24.19 3.39
C GLY A 470 -46.00 -23.07 2.33
N PRO A 471 -45.20 -21.98 2.39
CA PRO A 471 -45.28 -20.89 1.41
C PRO A 471 -44.85 -21.32 0.00
N ALA A 472 -43.84 -22.18 -0.10
CA ALA A 472 -43.33 -22.67 -1.37
C ALA A 472 -44.30 -23.68 -2.00
N LEU A 473 -44.91 -24.54 -1.19
CA LEU A 473 -45.98 -25.45 -1.61
C LEU A 473 -47.19 -24.70 -2.20
N GLY A 474 -47.59 -23.58 -1.60
CA GLY A 474 -48.66 -22.73 -2.12
C GLY A 474 -48.35 -22.18 -3.52
N ALA A 475 -47.12 -21.67 -3.74
CA ALA A 475 -46.70 -21.18 -5.06
C ALA A 475 -46.67 -22.29 -6.12
N ALA A 476 -46.20 -23.48 -5.76
CA ALA A 476 -46.18 -24.65 -6.65
C ALA A 476 -47.61 -25.06 -7.07
N LEU A 477 -48.54 -25.15 -6.13
CA LEU A 477 -49.94 -25.47 -6.42
C LEU A 477 -50.62 -24.43 -7.31
N GLN A 478 -50.33 -23.13 -7.12
CA GLN A 478 -50.83 -22.08 -8.02
C GLN A 478 -50.28 -22.22 -9.45
N GLY A 479 -49.00 -22.60 -9.60
CA GLY A 479 -48.42 -22.90 -10.90
C GLY A 479 -49.13 -24.06 -11.57
N LEU A 480 -49.29 -25.18 -10.86
CA LEU A 480 -49.99 -26.37 -11.35
C LEU A 480 -51.44 -26.05 -11.76
N ALA A 481 -52.13 -25.24 -10.97
CA ALA A 481 -53.48 -24.76 -11.28
C ALA A 481 -53.52 -23.99 -12.59
N LYS A 482 -52.56 -23.08 -12.79
CA LYS A 482 -52.49 -22.25 -13.99
C LYS A 482 -52.15 -23.05 -15.25
N ALA A 483 -51.34 -24.10 -15.14
CA ALA A 483 -51.07 -25.05 -16.23
C ALA A 483 -52.16 -26.11 -16.43
N GLN A 484 -53.23 -26.10 -15.62
CA GLN A 484 -54.25 -27.16 -15.59
C GLN A 484 -53.64 -28.57 -15.38
N PHE A 485 -52.48 -28.64 -14.73
CA PHE A 485 -51.78 -29.88 -14.45
C PHE A 485 -52.38 -30.55 -13.22
N ARG A 486 -52.79 -31.83 -13.34
CA ARG A 486 -53.38 -32.55 -12.20
C ARG A 486 -52.29 -33.08 -11.27
N PRO A 487 -52.13 -32.55 -10.04
CA PRO A 487 -51.16 -33.06 -9.09
C PRO A 487 -51.47 -34.51 -8.66
N PRO A 488 -50.44 -35.30 -8.30
CA PRO A 488 -50.62 -36.62 -7.72
C PRO A 488 -51.39 -36.56 -6.40
N LYS A 489 -52.17 -37.61 -6.10
CA LYS A 489 -52.92 -37.72 -4.83
C LYS A 489 -52.03 -37.60 -3.59
N ALA A 490 -50.75 -37.97 -3.69
CA ALA A 490 -49.78 -37.83 -2.61
C ALA A 490 -49.52 -36.37 -2.25
N LEU A 491 -49.34 -35.49 -3.24
CA LEU A 491 -49.11 -34.06 -3.03
C LEU A 491 -50.34 -33.38 -2.41
N ILE A 492 -51.53 -33.77 -2.86
CA ILE A 492 -52.79 -33.26 -2.32
C ILE A 492 -52.92 -33.63 -0.83
N ARG A 493 -52.60 -34.88 -0.47
CA ARG A 493 -52.62 -35.33 0.94
C ARG A 493 -51.57 -34.62 1.78
N ALA A 494 -50.39 -34.36 1.23
CA ALA A 494 -49.34 -33.62 1.93
C ALA A 494 -49.74 -32.14 2.16
N ALA A 495 -50.32 -31.48 1.16
CA ALA A 495 -50.88 -30.14 1.30
C ALA A 495 -52.05 -30.08 2.32
N GLN A 496 -52.89 -31.10 2.34
CA GLN A 496 -53.98 -31.23 3.32
C GLN A 496 -53.47 -31.41 4.75
N ARG A 497 -52.40 -32.19 4.97
CA ARG A 497 -51.76 -32.33 6.29
C ARG A 497 -51.14 -31.01 6.75
N GLN A 498 -50.45 -30.32 5.85
CA GLN A 498 -49.85 -29.01 6.15
C GLN A 498 -50.88 -27.93 6.51
N ILE A 499 -52.05 -27.92 5.88
CA ILE A 499 -53.11 -26.94 6.22
C ILE A 499 -53.50 -27.03 7.71
N ALA A 500 -53.42 -28.22 8.32
CA ALA A 500 -53.74 -28.42 9.73
C ALA A 500 -52.61 -27.98 10.69
N GLU A 501 -51.38 -27.81 10.20
CA GLU A 501 -50.18 -27.57 11.01
C GLU A 501 -49.59 -26.16 10.84
N GLN A 502 -50.12 -25.35 9.92
CA GLN A 502 -49.54 -24.07 9.50
C GLN A 502 -50.33 -22.85 10.02
N THR A 503 -49.70 -21.68 9.99
CA THR A 503 -50.37 -20.43 10.38
C THR A 503 -51.58 -20.12 9.49
N PRO A 504 -52.61 -19.43 9.99
CA PRO A 504 -53.87 -19.19 9.27
C PRO A 504 -53.69 -18.57 7.87
N GLN A 505 -52.67 -17.72 7.69
CA GLN A 505 -52.36 -17.07 6.41
C GLN A 505 -51.83 -18.05 5.35
N VAL A 506 -51.00 -19.01 5.76
CA VAL A 506 -50.43 -20.05 4.89
C VAL A 506 -51.50 -21.09 4.56
N ALA A 507 -52.32 -21.47 5.54
CA ALA A 507 -53.46 -22.36 5.36
C ALA A 507 -54.47 -21.81 4.33
N ALA A 508 -54.80 -20.50 4.41
CA ALA A 508 -55.70 -19.86 3.47
C ALA A 508 -55.17 -19.85 2.01
N ALA A 509 -53.87 -19.62 1.81
CA ALA A 509 -53.25 -19.65 0.49
C ALA A 509 -53.26 -21.07 -0.12
N LEU A 510 -53.00 -22.10 0.68
CA LEU A 510 -53.05 -23.50 0.28
C LEU A 510 -54.47 -23.94 -0.09
N VAL A 511 -55.47 -23.58 0.73
CA VAL A 511 -56.89 -23.84 0.48
C VAL A 511 -57.35 -23.22 -0.84
N THR A 512 -57.01 -21.94 -1.07
CA THR A 512 -57.39 -21.23 -2.30
C THR A 512 -56.81 -21.91 -3.54
N SER A 513 -55.58 -22.41 -3.43
CA SER A 513 -54.87 -23.07 -4.54
C SER A 513 -55.43 -24.48 -4.82
N LEU A 514 -55.78 -25.24 -3.78
CA LEU A 514 -56.45 -26.55 -3.92
C LEU A 514 -57.87 -26.41 -4.47
N TRP A 515 -58.54 -25.31 -4.16
CA TRP A 515 -59.87 -25.00 -4.69
C TRP A 515 -59.80 -24.62 -6.17
N ALA A 516 -58.83 -23.80 -6.58
CA ALA A 516 -58.59 -23.47 -7.98
C ALA A 516 -58.25 -24.70 -8.86
N LEU A 517 -57.85 -25.81 -8.24
CA LEU A 517 -57.58 -27.10 -8.89
C LEU A 517 -58.78 -28.08 -8.86
N ASP A 518 -59.96 -27.64 -8.40
CA ASP A 518 -61.19 -28.46 -8.24
C ASP A 518 -61.05 -29.68 -7.29
N PHE A 519 -60.09 -29.67 -6.36
CA PHE A 519 -59.88 -30.82 -5.45
C PHE A 519 -60.69 -30.76 -4.14
N LEU A 520 -61.21 -29.60 -3.78
CA LEU A 520 -62.10 -29.44 -2.62
C LEU A 520 -63.54 -29.55 -3.11
N ARG A 521 -64.24 -30.62 -2.70
CA ARG A 521 -65.55 -30.98 -3.25
C ARG A 521 -66.69 -30.16 -2.65
N SER A 522 -66.46 -29.54 -1.49
CA SER A 522 -67.44 -28.63 -0.90
C SER A 522 -66.81 -27.57 0.03
N PRO A 523 -67.45 -26.39 0.19
CA PRO A 523 -67.04 -25.38 1.18
C PRO A 523 -67.00 -25.89 2.63
N LYS A 524 -67.73 -26.98 2.95
CA LYS A 524 -67.72 -27.60 4.27
C LYS A 524 -66.39 -28.28 4.60
N GLU A 525 -65.70 -28.86 3.62
CA GLU A 525 -64.37 -29.48 3.82
C GLU A 525 -63.30 -28.42 4.12
N VAL A 526 -63.45 -27.23 3.54
CA VAL A 526 -62.56 -26.08 3.78
C VAL A 526 -62.73 -25.53 5.20
N LEU A 527 -63.97 -25.34 5.64
CA LEU A 527 -64.27 -24.82 6.98
C LEU A 527 -63.88 -25.80 8.09
N HIS A 528 -63.99 -27.11 7.85
CA HIS A 528 -63.55 -28.13 8.81
C HIS A 528 -62.02 -28.20 8.97
N SER A 529 -61.28 -27.73 7.95
CA SER A 529 -59.81 -27.79 7.92
C SER A 529 -59.13 -26.55 8.49
N LEU A 530 -59.85 -25.43 8.67
CA LEU A 530 -59.32 -24.14 9.13
C LEU A 530 -59.45 -23.90 10.65
N GLY A 531 -59.97 -24.85 11.42
CA GLY A 531 -60.09 -24.71 12.86
C GLY A 531 -61.25 -23.80 13.31
N SER A 532 -61.18 -23.31 14.55
CA SER A 532 -62.28 -22.62 15.24
C SER A 532 -62.56 -21.23 14.63
N LEU A 533 -63.77 -20.68 14.83
CA LEU A 533 -64.17 -19.36 14.32
C LEU A 533 -63.26 -18.22 14.81
N ASP A 534 -62.58 -18.38 15.94
CA ASP A 534 -61.64 -17.40 16.48
C ASP A 534 -60.38 -17.26 15.60
N ASP A 535 -59.96 -18.33 14.91
CA ASP A 535 -58.77 -18.33 14.05
C ASP A 535 -59.00 -17.56 12.73
N ILE A 536 -60.25 -17.50 12.26
CA ILE A 536 -60.65 -16.77 11.05
C ILE A 536 -60.61 -15.25 11.28
N SER A 537 -60.91 -14.81 12.51
CA SER A 537 -60.88 -13.39 12.88
C SER A 537 -59.47 -12.77 12.89
N GLN A 538 -58.44 -13.62 12.99
CA GLN A 538 -57.02 -13.23 12.96
C GLN A 538 -56.43 -13.10 11.54
N LEU A 539 -57.22 -13.41 10.51
CA LEU A 539 -56.81 -13.27 9.11
C LEU A 539 -56.82 -11.80 8.64
N SER A 540 -55.97 -11.47 7.66
CA SER A 540 -56.01 -10.14 7.04
C SER A 540 -57.35 -9.90 6.35
N LEU A 541 -57.84 -8.65 6.36
CA LEU A 541 -59.14 -8.28 5.76
C LEU A 541 -59.26 -8.71 4.29
N GLY A 542 -58.15 -8.65 3.52
CA GLY A 542 -58.12 -9.11 2.13
C GLY A 542 -58.32 -10.63 1.98
N THR A 543 -57.81 -11.43 2.93
CA THR A 543 -57.98 -12.89 2.95
C THR A 543 -59.39 -13.29 3.37
N GLN A 544 -59.98 -12.58 4.34
CA GLN A 544 -61.38 -12.76 4.74
C GLN A 544 -62.34 -12.43 3.58
N LEU A 545 -62.05 -11.36 2.83
CA LEU A 545 -62.81 -10.98 1.62
C LEU A 545 -62.73 -12.02 0.50
N ALA A 546 -61.56 -12.60 0.24
CA ALA A 546 -61.40 -13.64 -0.78
C ALA A 546 -62.19 -14.92 -0.44
N LEU A 547 -62.21 -15.33 0.84
CA LEU A 547 -63.00 -16.45 1.34
C LEU A 547 -64.52 -16.19 1.25
N CYS A 548 -64.97 -14.96 1.50
CA CYS A 548 -66.37 -14.56 1.33
C CYS A 548 -66.81 -14.52 -0.13
N ILE A 549 -65.98 -13.97 -1.04
CA ILE A 549 -66.32 -13.87 -2.47
C ILE A 549 -66.43 -15.25 -3.12
N GLY A 550 -65.56 -16.20 -2.76
CA GLY A 550 -65.63 -17.57 -3.28
C GLY A 550 -66.84 -18.38 -2.79
N THR A 551 -67.38 -18.07 -1.60
CA THR A 551 -68.48 -18.83 -0.98
C THR A 551 -69.87 -18.24 -1.29
N ALA A 552 -69.95 -16.96 -1.64
CA ALA A 552 -71.21 -16.24 -1.86
C ALA A 552 -72.00 -16.73 -3.10
N ASP A 553 -71.33 -17.28 -4.12
CA ASP A 553 -72.00 -17.70 -5.37
C ASP A 553 -72.65 -19.09 -5.31
N ARG A 554 -72.50 -19.87 -4.23
CA ARG A 554 -72.97 -21.27 -4.18
C ARG A 554 -73.60 -21.74 -2.87
N VAL A 555 -73.77 -20.89 -1.86
CA VAL A 555 -74.41 -21.26 -0.58
C VAL A 555 -75.75 -20.52 -0.41
N PRO A 556 -76.89 -21.21 -0.37
CA PRO A 556 -78.18 -20.60 -0.06
C PRO A 556 -78.15 -19.93 1.32
N ALA A 557 -78.61 -18.67 1.40
CA ALA A 557 -78.51 -17.82 2.60
C ALA A 557 -79.12 -18.43 3.88
N HIS A 558 -80.03 -19.39 3.76
CA HIS A 558 -80.68 -20.07 4.89
C HIS A 558 -79.82 -21.18 5.53
N LEU A 559 -78.65 -21.51 4.96
CA LEU A 559 -77.71 -22.49 5.49
C LEU A 559 -76.52 -21.85 6.24
N LEU A 560 -76.49 -20.52 6.37
CA LEU A 560 -75.48 -19.82 7.14
C LEU A 560 -75.89 -19.69 8.62
N PRO A 561 -74.97 -19.89 9.59
CA PRO A 561 -75.26 -19.70 11.00
C PRO A 561 -75.63 -18.23 11.33
N PRO A 562 -76.48 -17.96 12.35
CA PRO A 562 -76.94 -16.61 12.69
C PRO A 562 -75.82 -15.59 12.98
N THR A 563 -74.63 -16.06 13.34
CA THR A 563 -73.45 -15.24 13.66
C THR A 563 -72.76 -14.64 12.42
N TRP A 564 -72.90 -15.24 11.23
CA TRP A 564 -72.35 -14.71 9.98
C TRP A 564 -73.13 -13.51 9.41
N HIS A 565 -74.38 -13.31 9.84
CA HIS A 565 -75.19 -12.17 9.41
C HIS A 565 -74.65 -10.81 9.88
N ARG A 566 -73.84 -10.74 10.95
CA ARG A 566 -73.26 -9.48 11.45
C ARG A 566 -72.00 -9.03 10.69
N VAL A 567 -71.24 -9.95 10.11
CA VAL A 567 -70.05 -9.63 9.30
C VAL A 567 -70.45 -9.37 7.85
N ALA A 568 -71.42 -10.13 7.31
CA ALA A 568 -71.92 -9.94 5.95
C ALA A 568 -72.70 -8.62 5.75
N SER A 569 -73.33 -8.05 6.79
CA SER A 569 -74.12 -6.83 6.67
C SER A 569 -73.29 -5.55 6.58
N GLY A 570 -72.07 -5.51 7.15
CA GLY A 570 -71.16 -4.37 7.08
C GLY A 570 -70.35 -4.30 5.79
N SER A 571 -69.75 -5.43 5.38
CA SER A 571 -68.79 -5.47 4.27
C SER A 571 -69.45 -5.60 2.88
N CYS A 572 -70.57 -6.31 2.76
CA CYS A 572 -71.27 -6.46 1.47
C CYS A 572 -72.08 -5.22 1.07
N ALA A 573 -72.54 -4.42 2.03
CA ALA A 573 -73.21 -3.13 1.77
C ALA A 573 -72.23 -2.11 1.17
N TRP A 574 -70.96 -2.16 1.59
CA TRP A 574 -69.89 -1.29 1.09
C TRP A 574 -69.48 -1.62 -0.36
N ILE A 575 -69.44 -2.92 -0.71
CA ILE A 575 -69.14 -3.39 -2.07
C ILE A 575 -70.29 -3.09 -3.04
N ARG A 576 -71.56 -3.24 -2.59
CA ARG A 576 -72.74 -2.82 -3.39
C ARG A 576 -72.80 -1.31 -3.62
N TRP A 577 -72.29 -0.51 -2.69
CA TRP A 577 -72.20 0.94 -2.83
C TRP A 577 -71.13 1.37 -3.86
N ILE A 578 -69.95 0.73 -3.83
CA ILE A 578 -68.86 1.00 -4.79
C ILE A 578 -69.23 0.53 -6.21
N SER A 579 -69.83 -0.66 -6.34
CA SER A 579 -70.30 -1.23 -7.61
C SER A 579 -71.34 -0.36 -8.33
N ASN A 580 -72.12 0.44 -7.59
CA ASN A 580 -73.17 1.30 -8.15
C ASN A 580 -72.70 2.73 -8.44
N LYS A 581 -71.48 3.11 -8.04
CA LYS A 581 -70.97 4.49 -8.13
C LYS A 581 -69.75 4.67 -9.03
N VAL A 582 -69.13 3.58 -9.51
CA VAL A 582 -67.94 3.63 -10.39
C VAL A 582 -68.31 3.22 -11.82
N PRO A 583 -68.05 4.05 -12.85
CA PRO A 583 -68.31 3.68 -14.24
C PRO A 583 -67.51 2.44 -14.66
N PRO A 584 -68.05 1.57 -15.54
CA PRO A 584 -67.47 0.26 -15.88
C PRO A 584 -66.09 0.30 -16.56
N GLY A 585 -65.56 1.48 -16.90
CA GLY A 585 -64.25 1.65 -17.56
C GLY A 585 -63.02 1.68 -16.61
N LEU A 586 -63.20 1.67 -15.29
CA LEU A 586 -62.09 1.77 -14.31
C LEU A 586 -61.68 0.43 -13.67
N LEU A 587 -62.30 -0.69 -14.07
CA LEU A 587 -62.03 -2.03 -13.52
C LEU A 587 -60.91 -2.81 -14.23
N SER A 588 -60.24 -2.22 -15.24
CA SER A 588 -59.10 -2.81 -15.94
C SER A 588 -57.78 -2.09 -15.61
N CYS A 589 -57.29 -2.21 -14.37
CA CYS A 589 -55.93 -1.80 -14.01
C CYS A 589 -55.31 -2.77 -12.98
N PRO A 590 -53.99 -3.04 -13.05
CA PRO A 590 -53.31 -4.01 -12.17
C PRO A 590 -53.19 -3.52 -10.72
N ALA A 591 -53.04 -4.48 -9.80
CA ALA A 591 -53.17 -4.36 -8.35
C ALA A 591 -52.32 -3.27 -7.64
N THR A 592 -51.33 -2.67 -8.31
CA THR A 592 -50.46 -1.62 -7.73
C THR A 592 -51.17 -0.28 -7.53
N SER A 593 -52.29 -0.01 -8.21
CA SER A 593 -52.99 1.28 -8.12
C SER A 593 -53.90 1.43 -6.91
N TRP A 594 -54.30 0.33 -6.26
CA TRP A 594 -55.21 0.35 -5.10
C TRP A 594 -54.54 0.89 -3.81
N PHE A 595 -53.23 0.66 -3.65
CA PHE A 595 -52.48 1.14 -2.49
C PHE A 595 -52.32 2.68 -2.46
N ARG A 596 -52.35 3.35 -3.62
CA ARG A 596 -52.29 4.83 -3.69
C ARG A 596 -53.60 5.52 -3.28
N ILE A 597 -54.74 4.83 -3.41
CA ILE A 597 -56.06 5.38 -3.03
C ILE A 597 -56.25 5.30 -1.50
N LEU A 598 -55.71 4.26 -0.86
CA LEU A 598 -55.76 4.10 0.60
C LEU A 598 -54.80 5.03 1.36
N ALA A 599 -53.69 5.45 0.73
CA ALA A 599 -52.74 6.40 1.31
C ALA A 599 -53.23 7.87 1.30
N LEU A 600 -54.32 8.18 0.59
CA LEU A 600 -54.86 9.54 0.45
C LEU A 600 -55.98 9.88 1.47
N LEU A 601 -56.31 8.97 2.40
CA LEU A 601 -57.47 9.11 3.30
C LEU A 601 -57.16 8.96 4.81
N SER A 602 -55.94 9.26 5.25
CA SER A 602 -55.62 9.32 6.70
C SER A 602 -55.38 10.78 7.14
N PRO A 603 -56.15 11.32 8.10
CA PRO A 603 -55.93 12.66 8.62
C PRO A 603 -54.87 12.67 9.73
N GLU A 604 -53.92 13.61 9.62
CA GLU A 604 -52.92 13.93 10.63
C GLU A 604 -53.48 14.76 11.82
N ALA A 605 -52.77 14.61 12.95
CA ALA A 605 -52.45 15.59 13.99
C ALA A 605 -53.34 15.74 15.26
N ALA A 606 -52.63 15.66 16.41
CA ALA A 606 -52.84 16.21 17.77
C ALA A 606 -52.62 15.10 18.84
N ASP A 607 -51.91 15.24 19.95
CA ASP A 607 -51.08 16.32 20.51
C ASP A 607 -50.24 15.75 21.69
N LEU A 608 -49.33 16.59 22.17
CA LEU A 608 -48.29 16.44 23.20
C LEU A 608 -48.69 15.85 24.58
N GLY A 609 -47.70 15.31 25.33
CA GLY A 609 -47.78 15.27 26.80
C GLY A 609 -46.74 14.38 27.50
N GLY A 610 -45.81 15.01 28.23
CA GLY A 610 -44.67 14.38 28.92
C GLY A 610 -44.98 13.57 30.19
N GLY A 611 -43.91 13.05 30.80
CA GLY A 611 -43.92 12.50 32.16
C GLY A 611 -42.99 11.30 32.33
N GLY A 612 -41.84 11.50 32.98
CA GLY A 612 -40.87 10.44 33.25
C GLY A 612 -41.29 9.49 34.37
N VAL A 613 -40.50 8.42 34.58
CA VAL A 613 -40.17 7.79 35.87
C VAL A 613 -39.13 6.67 35.64
N GLN A 614 -38.07 6.75 36.45
CA GLN A 614 -37.17 5.73 37.00
C GLN A 614 -36.56 4.61 36.13
N VAL A 615 -35.23 4.73 35.99
CA VAL A 615 -34.29 3.65 35.68
C VAL A 615 -34.17 2.75 36.90
N ALA A 616 -34.64 1.50 36.78
CA ALA A 616 -34.29 0.41 37.67
C ALA A 616 -33.12 -0.36 37.08
N SER A 617 -32.08 -0.49 37.89
CA SER A 617 -30.89 -1.31 37.72
C SER A 617 -31.24 -2.79 37.53
N VAL A 618 -30.74 -3.39 36.45
CA VAL A 618 -30.62 -4.84 36.29
C VAL A 618 -29.23 -5.13 35.73
N GLU A 619 -28.35 -5.66 36.59
CA GLU A 619 -27.15 -6.37 36.19
C GLU A 619 -27.52 -7.62 35.38
N PRO A 620 -26.61 -8.05 34.50
CA PRO A 620 -26.24 -9.45 34.58
C PRO A 620 -24.72 -9.64 34.61
N GLN A 621 -24.28 -10.42 35.60
CA GLN A 621 -23.06 -11.21 35.56
C GLN A 621 -23.26 -12.45 34.68
N LEU A 622 -22.21 -12.85 33.96
CA LEU A 622 -21.80 -14.19 33.50
C LEU A 622 -20.74 -13.95 32.39
N GLU A 623 -19.45 -13.95 32.69
CA GLU A 623 -18.52 -15.09 32.79
C GLU A 623 -18.33 -15.88 31.48
N GLU A 624 -17.06 -15.85 31.04
CA GLU A 624 -16.29 -16.83 30.25
C GLU A 624 -16.78 -17.31 28.87
N GLU A 625 -16.26 -16.66 27.81
CA GLU A 625 -15.92 -17.34 26.55
C GLU A 625 -14.60 -16.74 25.99
N GLU A 626 -13.47 -17.33 26.38
CA GLU A 626 -12.16 -17.06 25.76
C GLU A 626 -11.51 -18.39 25.37
N GLU A 627 -12.10 -19.10 24.41
CA GLU A 627 -11.48 -20.31 23.84
C GLU A 627 -11.82 -20.50 22.35
N THR A 628 -11.44 -19.54 21.50
CA THR A 628 -11.45 -19.75 20.03
C THR A 628 -10.36 -18.92 19.33
N LEU A 629 -9.09 -19.02 19.76
CA LEU A 629 -7.99 -18.35 19.05
C LEU A 629 -6.62 -19.06 19.14
N LEU A 630 -6.58 -20.40 19.08
CA LEU A 630 -5.32 -21.16 18.89
C LEU A 630 -5.52 -22.35 17.94
N ARG A 631 -5.60 -22.07 16.62
CA ARG A 631 -5.57 -23.11 15.57
C ARG A 631 -4.47 -23.03 14.50
N PRO A 632 -3.56 -22.03 14.38
CA PRO A 632 -2.45 -22.14 13.42
C PRO A 632 -1.15 -22.79 13.97
N GLN A 633 -1.03 -23.10 15.27
CA GLN A 633 0.25 -23.57 15.84
C GLN A 633 0.48 -25.09 15.78
N ARG A 634 -0.49 -25.89 15.34
CA ARG A 634 -0.36 -27.37 15.28
C ARG A 634 0.28 -27.92 14.00
N GLU A 635 0.42 -27.13 12.94
CA GLU A 635 1.05 -27.62 11.68
C GLU A 635 2.58 -27.45 11.66
N VAL A 636 3.15 -26.50 12.41
CA VAL A 636 4.61 -26.33 12.52
C VAL A 636 5.25 -27.46 13.33
N LEU A 637 4.54 -28.00 14.33
CA LEU A 637 4.99 -29.15 15.14
C LEU A 637 5.00 -30.48 14.35
N LYS A 638 4.12 -30.65 13.36
CA LYS A 638 4.13 -31.83 12.48
C LYS A 638 5.27 -31.81 11.46
N TRP A 639 5.73 -30.62 11.04
CA TRP A 639 6.87 -30.51 10.13
C TRP A 639 8.22 -30.79 10.82
N LEU A 640 8.39 -30.36 12.08
CA LEU A 640 9.59 -30.65 12.87
C LEU A 640 9.72 -32.13 13.26
N GLN A 641 8.61 -32.85 13.44
CA GLN A 641 8.64 -34.29 13.76
C GLN A 641 8.98 -35.22 12.59
N GLN A 642 8.93 -34.73 11.34
CA GLN A 642 9.20 -35.55 10.14
C GLN A 642 10.63 -35.39 9.59
N SER A 643 11.42 -34.47 10.14
CA SER A 643 12.81 -34.23 9.73
C SER A 643 13.77 -35.07 10.58
N ARG A 644 13.89 -36.37 10.29
CA ARG A 644 14.97 -37.21 10.83
C ARG A 644 16.31 -36.73 10.28
N LEU A 645 16.98 -35.82 11.00
CA LEU A 645 18.41 -35.58 10.84
C LEU A 645 19.18 -36.61 11.70
N PRO A 646 20.27 -37.21 11.19
CA PRO A 646 21.09 -38.12 11.99
C PRO A 646 21.83 -37.32 13.07
N VAL A 647 21.55 -37.67 14.33
CA VAL A 647 22.24 -37.14 15.51
C VAL A 647 23.67 -37.69 15.53
N SER A 648 24.61 -36.87 15.09
CA SER A 648 26.00 -36.90 15.54
C SER A 648 26.43 -35.48 15.89
N GLN A 649 25.82 -34.91 16.92
CA GLN A 649 26.35 -33.70 17.55
C GLN A 649 27.51 -34.12 18.46
N GLY A 650 28.71 -34.16 17.89
CA GLY A 650 29.95 -34.25 18.64
C GLY A 650 30.26 -32.90 19.29
N CYS A 651 30.75 -32.93 20.53
CA CYS A 651 31.34 -31.78 21.20
C CYS A 651 32.40 -31.10 20.31
N LEU A 652 32.45 -29.77 20.32
CA LEU A 652 33.49 -28.97 19.67
C LEU A 652 34.90 -29.44 20.13
N PRO A 653 35.80 -29.82 19.21
CA PRO A 653 37.19 -30.08 19.56
C PRO A 653 37.94 -28.76 19.78
N LEU A 654 38.55 -28.60 20.97
CA LEU A 654 39.56 -27.58 21.24
C LEU A 654 40.81 -27.82 20.36
N PRO A 655 41.57 -26.77 19.95
CA PRO A 655 42.57 -26.88 18.89
C PRO A 655 43.77 -27.77 19.29
N PRO A 656 44.37 -28.50 18.33
CA PRO A 656 45.37 -29.52 18.65
C PRO A 656 46.78 -28.94 18.60
N GLN A 657 47.53 -29.05 19.69
CA GLN A 657 48.96 -29.42 19.63
C GLN A 657 49.23 -30.41 20.77
N ASN A 658 48.92 -31.68 20.47
CA ASN A 658 48.77 -32.88 21.32
C ASN A 658 47.70 -32.83 22.45
N GLY A 659 47.18 -31.63 22.75
CA GLY A 659 46.42 -31.25 23.95
C GLY A 659 44.94 -31.64 24.01
N ARG A 660 44.67 -32.83 24.56
CA ARG A 660 43.43 -33.06 25.33
C ARG A 660 43.71 -32.71 26.79
N SER A 661 43.26 -31.53 27.24
CA SER A 661 43.10 -31.31 28.68
C SER A 661 41.96 -32.21 29.14
N ARG A 662 42.29 -33.32 29.80
CA ARG A 662 41.30 -34.20 30.43
C ARG A 662 41.04 -33.67 31.82
N LEU A 663 39.90 -33.04 32.01
CA LEU A 663 39.40 -32.74 33.32
C LEU A 663 38.52 -33.89 33.80
N ARG A 664 38.83 -34.42 34.98
CA ARG A 664 37.92 -35.30 35.70
C ARG A 664 36.90 -34.40 36.40
N VAL A 665 35.63 -34.54 36.04
CA VAL A 665 34.52 -33.91 36.73
C VAL A 665 34.14 -34.86 37.86
N ASP A 666 34.39 -34.45 39.10
CA ASP A 666 33.98 -35.24 40.25
C ASP A 666 32.54 -34.90 40.61
N CYS A 667 31.75 -35.92 40.91
CA CYS A 667 30.39 -35.76 41.37
C CYS A 667 30.38 -34.96 42.67
N GLU A 668 29.50 -33.95 42.75
CA GLU A 668 29.35 -33.18 43.97
C GLU A 668 28.57 -34.05 44.97
N ALA A 669 29.30 -34.80 45.81
CA ALA A 669 28.68 -35.56 46.87
C ALA A 669 28.09 -34.56 47.89
N ASP A 670 26.77 -34.62 48.04
CA ASP A 670 26.06 -33.81 49.01
C ASP A 670 26.66 -34.10 50.39
N ARG A 671 27.25 -33.08 51.04
CA ARG A 671 28.05 -33.25 52.29
C ARG A 671 27.22 -33.82 53.46
N SER A 672 25.91 -33.89 53.30
CA SER A 672 24.95 -34.42 54.26
C SER A 672 24.90 -35.96 54.27
N ASP A 673 25.33 -36.65 53.21
CA ASP A 673 25.19 -38.10 53.07
C ASP A 673 26.55 -38.81 53.16
N THR A 674 27.01 -38.96 54.40
CA THR A 674 28.37 -39.42 54.73
C THR A 674 28.64 -40.91 54.49
N ASP A 675 27.65 -41.67 54.02
CA ASP A 675 27.77 -43.12 53.76
C ASP A 675 27.89 -43.49 52.27
N ALA A 676 27.81 -42.53 51.35
CA ALA A 676 28.05 -42.78 49.93
C ALA A 676 29.56 -42.93 49.64
N LYS A 677 30.08 -44.15 49.83
CA LYS A 677 31.35 -44.60 49.24
C LYS A 677 31.24 -44.67 47.72
N GLY A 678 31.26 -43.51 47.09
CA GLY A 678 31.20 -43.32 45.63
C GLY A 678 31.93 -42.06 45.22
N LEU A 679 33.21 -41.91 45.59
CA LEU A 679 34.12 -40.90 45.02
C LEU A 679 34.41 -41.25 43.55
N GLY A 680 33.46 -40.98 42.65
CA GLY A 680 33.53 -41.39 41.26
C GLY A 680 32.62 -40.56 40.36
N THR A 681 32.61 -40.87 39.06
CA THR A 681 31.75 -40.25 38.03
C THR A 681 30.35 -40.88 38.00
N GLU A 682 29.88 -41.43 39.13
CA GLU A 682 28.67 -42.26 39.17
C GLU A 682 27.38 -41.47 38.99
N CYS A 683 27.34 -40.21 39.45
CA CYS A 683 26.24 -39.28 39.15
C CYS A 683 26.13 -38.94 37.64
N LEU A 684 27.19 -39.15 36.86
CA LEU A 684 27.21 -38.95 35.41
C LEU A 684 26.87 -40.24 34.66
N ARG A 685 26.67 -41.37 35.37
CA ARG A 685 26.21 -42.63 34.78
C ARG A 685 24.70 -42.51 34.57
N ASP A 686 24.29 -42.65 33.32
CA ASP A 686 22.89 -42.67 32.88
C ASP A 686 22.11 -41.33 32.92
N ALA A 687 22.73 -40.24 33.39
CA ALA A 687 22.17 -38.88 33.28
C ALA A 687 22.61 -38.19 31.97
N PRO A 688 21.69 -37.67 31.14
CA PRO A 688 22.06 -36.80 30.03
C PRO A 688 22.62 -35.48 30.58
N ALA A 689 23.95 -35.33 30.59
CA ALA A 689 24.61 -34.15 31.13
C ALA A 689 25.12 -33.21 30.04
N ILE A 690 24.99 -31.89 30.27
CA ILE A 690 25.67 -30.85 29.48
C ILE A 690 26.90 -30.38 30.25
N ILE A 691 28.02 -30.24 29.55
CA ILE A 691 29.26 -29.69 30.12
C ILE A 691 29.33 -28.21 29.78
N TYR A 692 29.27 -27.37 30.81
CA TYR A 692 29.55 -25.94 30.74
C TYR A 692 31.02 -25.69 31.02
N VAL A 693 31.65 -24.85 30.21
CA VAL A 693 33.01 -24.37 30.45
C VAL A 693 32.93 -22.86 30.60
N GLU A 694 33.16 -22.36 31.81
CA GLU A 694 33.24 -20.94 32.09
C GLU A 694 34.69 -20.50 31.86
N THR A 695 34.90 -19.75 30.79
CA THR A 695 36.21 -19.18 30.45
C THR A 695 36.30 -17.76 30.98
N PRO A 696 37.45 -17.35 31.52
CA PRO A 696 37.64 -15.98 31.96
C PRO A 696 37.48 -14.99 30.79
N GLU A 697 36.77 -13.89 31.07
CA GLU A 697 36.37 -12.90 30.06
C GLU A 697 37.47 -11.87 29.71
N ALA A 698 38.70 -12.05 30.20
CA ALA A 698 39.83 -11.15 29.96
C ALA A 698 41.15 -11.92 30.00
N THR A 699 42.23 -11.30 29.52
CA THR A 699 43.59 -11.81 29.73
C THR A 699 43.88 -11.83 31.23
N ILE A 700 43.87 -13.02 31.81
CA ILE A 700 44.23 -13.25 33.21
C ILE A 700 45.72 -13.65 33.28
N PRO A 701 46.49 -13.18 34.26
CA PRO A 701 47.85 -13.66 34.50
C PRO A 701 47.90 -15.19 34.48
N PRO A 702 48.97 -15.82 33.96
CA PRO A 702 49.04 -17.28 33.82
C PRO A 702 48.76 -18.05 35.12
N GLU A 703 49.09 -17.45 36.26
CA GLU A 703 48.85 -17.99 37.60
C GLU A 703 47.39 -17.97 38.06
N GLU A 704 46.54 -17.15 37.44
CA GLU A 704 45.12 -16.99 37.75
C GLU A 704 44.20 -17.55 36.63
N ASN A 705 44.76 -17.96 35.49
CA ASN A 705 44.02 -18.47 34.34
C ASN A 705 43.51 -19.91 34.58
N MET A 706 42.53 -20.04 35.47
CA MET A 706 41.86 -21.29 35.80
C MET A 706 40.44 -21.29 35.21
N TRP A 707 40.11 -22.32 34.44
CA TRP A 707 38.80 -22.50 33.84
C TRP A 707 37.96 -23.44 34.70
N PHE A 708 36.70 -23.08 34.90
CA PHE A 708 35.75 -23.89 35.64
C PHE A 708 34.88 -24.66 34.66
N VAL A 709 34.77 -25.97 34.88
CA VAL A 709 33.93 -26.83 34.07
C VAL A 709 32.88 -27.44 34.98
N GLU A 710 31.62 -27.31 34.62
CA GLU A 710 30.49 -27.84 35.36
C GLU A 710 29.70 -28.80 34.49
N ALA A 711 29.36 -29.97 35.02
CA ALA A 711 28.40 -30.89 34.40
C ALA A 711 27.05 -30.67 35.07
N VAL A 712 26.00 -30.50 34.26
CA VAL A 712 24.65 -30.17 34.74
C VAL A 712 23.65 -31.13 34.10
N ASP A 713 22.69 -31.60 34.87
CA ASP A 713 21.63 -32.49 34.40
C ASP A 713 20.69 -31.78 33.42
N VAL A 714 20.11 -32.52 32.48
CA VAL A 714 19.13 -31.99 31.52
C VAL A 714 17.73 -32.43 31.95
N ILE A 715 16.92 -31.49 32.43
CA ILE A 715 15.54 -31.77 32.82
C ILE A 715 14.63 -31.62 31.59
N GLY A 716 14.15 -32.75 31.06
CA GLY A 716 13.20 -32.79 29.94
C GLY A 716 13.83 -32.98 28.56
N ASN A 717 13.02 -32.89 27.50
CA ASN A 717 13.46 -33.10 26.11
C ASN A 717 14.07 -31.84 25.46
N ASP A 718 13.97 -30.69 26.11
CA ASP A 718 14.56 -29.43 25.64
C ASP A 718 15.93 -29.26 26.30
N TYR A 719 17.00 -29.23 25.50
CA TYR A 719 18.39 -29.01 25.93
C TYR A 719 18.65 -27.62 26.58
N THR A 720 17.59 -26.88 26.94
CA THR A 720 17.63 -25.52 27.47
C THR A 720 17.20 -25.44 28.93
N SER A 721 16.53 -26.45 29.47
CA SER A 721 16.17 -26.52 30.90
C SER A 721 17.30 -27.16 31.71
N GLN A 722 18.13 -26.29 32.30
CA GLN A 722 19.22 -26.66 33.19
C GLN A 722 18.65 -27.29 34.48
N GLY A 723 19.11 -28.50 34.80
CA GLY A 723 18.84 -29.20 36.06
C GLY A 723 19.91 -28.97 37.12
N ASP A 724 20.00 -29.91 38.04
CA ASP A 724 20.97 -29.85 39.14
C ASP A 724 22.40 -30.00 38.62
N ARG A 725 23.35 -29.33 39.28
CA ARG A 725 24.78 -29.48 39.01
C ARG A 725 25.21 -30.88 39.44
N LEU A 726 25.67 -31.69 38.49
CA LEU A 726 26.13 -33.06 38.70
C LEU A 726 27.60 -33.11 39.15
N GLY A 727 28.42 -32.17 38.69
CA GLY A 727 29.82 -32.10 39.14
C GLY A 727 30.58 -30.88 38.62
N ARG A 728 31.77 -30.67 39.18
CA ARG A 728 32.65 -29.55 38.81
C ARG A 728 34.11 -29.99 38.74
N GLY A 729 34.89 -29.29 37.92
CA GLY A 729 36.35 -29.36 37.98
C GLY A 729 37.01 -28.08 37.48
N THR A 730 38.31 -27.98 37.72
CA THR A 730 39.13 -26.84 37.30
C THR A 730 40.31 -27.29 36.46
N LEU A 731 40.59 -26.59 35.36
CA LEU A 731 41.81 -26.80 34.57
C LEU A 731 42.54 -25.48 34.34
N MET A 732 43.84 -25.56 34.08
CA MET A 732 44.59 -24.41 33.57
C MET A 732 44.07 -24.05 32.18
N GLY A 733 43.71 -22.78 32.02
CA GLY A 733 43.29 -22.19 30.76
C GLY A 733 44.46 -21.97 29.79
N PHE A 734 44.14 -21.67 28.54
CA PHE A 734 45.14 -21.16 27.60
C PHE A 734 45.27 -19.64 27.71
N SER A 735 46.47 -19.11 27.50
CA SER A 735 46.68 -17.66 27.45
C SER A 735 45.93 -17.09 26.25
N ILE A 736 44.92 -16.26 26.53
CA ILE A 736 44.34 -15.36 25.56
C ILE A 736 45.28 -14.16 25.55
N VAL A 737 45.94 -13.90 24.44
CA VAL A 737 46.62 -12.62 24.24
C VAL A 737 45.58 -11.74 23.58
N ASP A 738 45.33 -10.52 24.02
CA ASP A 738 44.30 -9.67 23.39
C ASP A 738 44.75 -9.11 22.04
N MET A 739 43.84 -9.06 21.07
CA MET A 739 44.01 -8.26 19.85
C MET A 739 43.96 -6.77 20.22
N ASP A 740 44.85 -5.96 19.63
CA ASP A 740 44.78 -4.50 19.82
C ASP A 740 43.55 -3.97 19.09
N VAL A 741 42.60 -3.41 19.84
CA VAL A 741 41.35 -2.87 19.29
C VAL A 741 41.03 -1.49 19.85
N GLN A 742 40.51 -0.63 18.98
CA GLN A 742 39.95 0.66 19.32
C GLN A 742 38.55 0.80 18.71
N VAL A 743 37.56 1.14 19.54
CA VAL A 743 36.19 1.44 19.10
C VAL A 743 35.93 2.94 19.26
N VAL A 744 35.40 3.58 18.22
CA VAL A 744 35.08 5.01 18.19
C VAL A 744 33.73 5.23 17.52
N TYR A 745 32.87 6.02 18.17
CA TYR A 745 31.60 6.51 17.61
C TYR A 745 31.24 7.86 18.22
N GLY A 746 30.24 8.54 17.64
CA GLY A 746 29.77 9.83 18.17
C GLY A 746 29.21 9.69 19.59
N SER A 747 29.55 10.61 20.48
CA SER A 747 29.23 10.52 21.91
C SER A 747 27.88 11.18 22.25
N LEU A 748 27.04 11.56 21.30
CA LEU A 748 25.75 12.19 21.58
C LEU A 748 24.65 11.14 21.73
N ALA A 749 23.65 11.38 22.57
CA ALA A 749 22.57 10.42 22.82
C ALA A 749 21.52 10.36 21.69
N SER A 750 20.96 9.17 21.43
CA SER A 750 19.84 8.96 20.48
C SER A 750 20.08 9.54 19.08
N VAL A 751 21.32 9.42 18.61
CA VAL A 751 21.71 9.86 17.27
C VAL A 751 22.37 8.70 16.54
N PRO A 752 21.95 8.47 15.30
CA PRO A 752 22.61 7.45 14.51
C PRO A 752 24.07 7.82 14.23
N ALA A 753 24.91 6.83 14.44
CA ALA A 753 26.35 6.94 14.43
C ALA A 753 26.96 5.76 13.65
N ASP A 754 28.07 6.05 12.99
CA ASP A 754 28.94 5.03 12.44
C ASP A 754 29.92 4.57 13.53
N VAL A 755 29.84 3.30 13.92
CA VAL A 755 30.76 2.68 14.88
C VAL A 755 32.00 2.22 14.12
N GLY A 756 33.08 2.99 14.23
CA GLY A 756 34.38 2.64 13.69
C GLY A 756 35.13 1.72 14.65
N ILE A 757 35.61 0.59 14.14
CA ILE A 757 36.37 -0.40 14.90
C ILE A 757 37.67 -0.62 14.15
N ALA A 758 38.76 -0.17 14.76
CA ALA A 758 40.12 -0.41 14.28
C ALA A 758 40.73 -1.54 15.09
N PHE A 759 41.28 -2.56 14.42
CA PHE A 759 41.91 -3.69 15.10
C PHE A 759 43.14 -4.21 14.36
N THR A 760 44.16 -4.65 15.08
CA THR A 760 45.37 -5.24 14.49
C THR A 760 45.33 -6.75 14.61
N SER A 761 45.03 -7.44 13.50
CA SER A 761 44.95 -8.90 13.51
C SER A 761 46.35 -9.53 13.61
N ARG A 762 46.49 -10.56 14.45
CA ARG A 762 47.76 -11.29 14.65
C ARG A 762 47.78 -12.64 13.95
N VAL A 763 46.70 -13.00 13.27
CA VAL A 763 46.54 -14.26 12.52
C VAL A 763 46.05 -13.97 11.11
N HIS A 764 46.33 -14.89 10.18
CA HIS A 764 45.67 -14.86 8.87
C HIS A 764 44.29 -15.52 9.00
N VAL A 765 43.24 -14.78 8.68
CA VAL A 765 41.88 -15.34 8.61
C VAL A 765 41.63 -15.76 7.17
N PRO A 766 41.46 -17.07 6.87
CA PRO A 766 41.28 -17.53 5.50
C PRO A 766 39.91 -17.07 4.92
N PRO A 767 39.72 -17.18 3.59
CA PRO A 767 38.44 -16.89 2.96
C PRO A 767 37.31 -17.69 3.61
N LEU A 768 36.11 -17.12 3.68
CA LEU A 768 34.95 -17.64 4.41
C LEU A 768 35.08 -17.64 5.95
N GLY A 769 36.21 -17.19 6.48
CA GLY A 769 36.31 -16.82 7.89
C GLY A 769 35.38 -15.65 8.21
N GLN A 770 35.21 -15.38 9.50
CA GLN A 770 34.24 -14.40 9.98
C GLN A 770 34.89 -13.35 10.89
N LEU A 771 34.48 -12.10 10.74
CA LEU A 771 34.65 -11.05 11.74
C LEU A 771 33.33 -10.90 12.48
N VAL A 772 33.31 -11.17 13.78
CA VAL A 772 32.14 -11.04 14.64
C VAL A 772 32.36 -9.88 15.59
N VAL A 773 31.45 -8.92 15.58
CA VAL A 773 31.44 -7.79 16.51
C VAL A 773 30.17 -7.87 17.34
N ILE A 774 30.32 -7.98 18.65
CA ILE A 774 29.23 -7.91 19.62
C ILE A 774 29.28 -6.52 20.25
N GLY A 775 28.18 -5.77 20.12
CA GLY A 775 28.02 -4.45 20.71
C GLY A 775 27.26 -4.50 22.04
N PRO A 776 27.27 -3.40 22.81
CA PRO A 776 26.55 -3.31 24.07
C PRO A 776 25.03 -3.31 23.84
N ARG A 777 24.26 -3.88 24.78
CA ARG A 777 22.80 -4.06 24.65
C ARG A 777 22.02 -2.75 24.41
N ASP A 778 22.54 -1.64 24.93
CA ASP A 778 21.89 -0.34 24.82
C ASP A 778 22.09 0.32 23.44
N LEU A 779 22.97 -0.23 22.59
CA LEU A 779 23.22 0.26 21.24
C LEU A 779 22.06 -0.15 20.33
N GLN A 780 21.35 0.84 19.78
CA GLN A 780 20.16 0.63 18.97
C GLN A 780 20.52 0.50 17.50
N GLU A 781 19.70 -0.21 16.72
CA GLU A 781 19.86 -0.35 15.25
C GLU A 781 21.30 -0.73 14.79
N PHE A 782 22.08 -1.40 15.64
CA PHE A 782 23.44 -1.87 15.34
C PHE A 782 23.37 -3.12 14.46
N GLY A 783 23.81 -3.03 13.22
CA GLY A 783 23.59 -4.09 12.26
C GLY A 783 24.31 -3.94 10.92
N CYS A 784 24.11 -4.93 10.06
CA CYS A 784 24.66 -5.00 8.71
C CYS A 784 24.09 -3.93 7.78
N GLU A 785 22.82 -3.60 7.99
CA GLU A 785 22.10 -2.53 7.33
C GLU A 785 21.17 -1.89 8.34
N ASN A 786 21.09 -0.56 8.31
CA ASN A 786 20.05 0.18 9.02
C ASN A 786 19.47 1.28 8.13
N LYS A 787 18.58 2.12 8.67
CA LYS A 787 17.92 3.19 7.90
C LYS A 787 18.89 4.19 7.26
N ARG A 788 20.19 4.15 7.60
CA ARG A 788 21.17 5.18 7.24
C ARG A 788 22.41 4.66 6.53
N GLY A 789 22.78 3.39 6.69
CA GLY A 789 23.99 2.86 6.08
C GLY A 789 24.06 1.33 6.06
N PHE A 790 25.17 0.85 5.50
CA PHE A 790 25.56 -0.55 5.46
C PHE A 790 26.97 -0.68 6.04
N VAL A 791 27.31 -1.87 6.54
CA VAL A 791 28.66 -2.18 7.03
C VAL A 791 29.70 -1.96 5.94
N GLN A 792 30.81 -1.31 6.29
CA GLN A 792 31.94 -1.10 5.38
C GLN A 792 33.20 -1.67 5.99
N LEU A 793 33.82 -2.62 5.30
CA LEU A 793 35.16 -3.08 5.61
C LEU A 793 36.13 -2.20 4.81
N VAL A 794 36.84 -1.29 5.49
CA VAL A 794 37.64 -0.24 4.84
C VAL A 794 39.01 -0.77 4.42
N SER A 795 39.57 -1.67 5.22
CA SER A 795 40.92 -2.22 5.03
C SER A 795 40.99 -3.46 4.13
N SER A 796 39.86 -4.01 3.71
CA SER A 796 39.76 -5.25 2.94
C SER A 796 38.76 -5.11 1.80
N GLY A 797 38.85 -5.99 0.80
CA GLY A 797 37.91 -6.06 -0.32
C GLY A 797 36.46 -6.34 0.09
N GLU A 798 35.60 -6.58 -0.89
CA GLU A 798 34.19 -6.91 -0.66
C GLU A 798 34.03 -8.13 0.26
N PHE A 799 33.07 -8.09 1.18
CA PHE A 799 32.72 -9.25 2.01
C PHE A 799 31.61 -10.07 1.36
N ARG A 800 31.55 -11.37 1.65
CA ARG A 800 30.60 -12.30 1.03
C ARG A 800 29.18 -12.12 1.55
N SER A 801 29.03 -11.99 2.87
CA SER A 801 27.74 -11.82 3.53
C SER A 801 27.89 -11.12 4.86
N CYS A 802 26.82 -10.49 5.33
CA CYS A 802 26.75 -9.89 6.65
C CYS A 802 25.44 -10.32 7.33
N GLN A 803 25.51 -10.74 8.59
CA GLN A 803 24.36 -11.15 9.41
C GLN A 803 24.28 -10.30 10.69
N THR A 804 23.05 -10.03 11.16
CA THR A 804 22.79 -9.25 12.38
C THR A 804 21.97 -10.06 13.36
N ALA A 805 22.34 -10.04 14.64
CA ALA A 805 21.50 -10.51 15.73
C ALA A 805 21.18 -9.36 16.68
N VAL A 806 20.02 -9.42 17.36
CA VAL A 806 19.48 -8.29 18.15
C VAL A 806 19.80 -8.41 19.64
N ASN A 807 20.02 -9.63 20.16
CA ASN A 807 20.21 -9.83 21.59
C ASN A 807 21.29 -10.91 21.89
N PRO A 808 22.51 -10.51 22.26
CA PRO A 808 23.04 -9.14 22.21
C PRO A 808 23.15 -8.62 20.76
N PRO A 809 23.12 -7.29 20.54
CA PRO A 809 23.27 -6.72 19.21
C PRO A 809 24.65 -7.10 18.66
N SER A 810 24.67 -7.81 17.53
CA SER A 810 25.93 -8.28 16.95
C SER A 810 25.89 -8.31 15.42
N VAL A 811 27.08 -8.17 14.84
CA VAL A 811 27.32 -8.16 13.41
C VAL A 811 28.35 -9.22 13.07
N THR A 812 27.99 -10.14 12.18
CA THR A 812 28.87 -11.20 11.67
C THR A 812 29.14 -10.97 10.19
N ILE A 813 30.38 -10.70 9.83
CA ILE A 813 30.84 -10.44 8.46
C ILE A 813 31.61 -11.66 7.98
N THR A 814 31.11 -12.33 6.94
CA THR A 814 31.81 -13.43 6.28
C THR A 814 32.74 -12.88 5.20
N LEU A 815 34.03 -13.14 5.33
CA LEU A 815 35.07 -12.63 4.45
C LEU A 815 35.06 -13.34 3.09
N ASN A 816 35.27 -12.57 2.02
CA ASN A 816 35.45 -13.13 0.68
C ASN A 816 36.90 -13.53 0.40
N GLU A 817 37.84 -12.78 1.00
CA GLU A 817 39.28 -12.91 0.82
C GLU A 817 39.98 -13.17 2.17
N THR A 818 41.26 -13.49 2.13
CA THR A 818 42.06 -13.68 3.35
C THR A 818 42.28 -12.34 4.04
N LEU A 819 41.95 -12.25 5.33
CA LEU A 819 42.32 -11.10 6.15
C LEU A 819 43.75 -11.30 6.66
N HIS A 820 44.68 -10.48 6.19
CA HIS A 820 46.08 -10.59 6.55
C HIS A 820 46.37 -10.06 7.96
N GLN A 821 47.52 -10.46 8.52
CA GLN A 821 48.05 -9.93 9.78
C GLN A 821 48.45 -8.46 9.61
N SER A 822 47.52 -7.53 9.84
CA SER A 822 47.73 -6.09 9.70
C SER A 822 46.66 -5.31 10.47
N LEU A 823 46.75 -3.97 10.42
CA LEU A 823 45.70 -3.08 10.89
C LEU A 823 44.50 -3.15 9.95
N HIS A 824 43.32 -3.32 10.53
CA HIS A 824 42.04 -3.36 9.84
C HIS A 824 41.07 -2.36 10.42
N VAL A 825 40.16 -1.87 9.59
CA VAL A 825 39.09 -0.97 10.02
C VAL A 825 37.77 -1.42 9.42
N VAL A 826 36.78 -1.59 10.30
CA VAL A 826 35.39 -1.82 9.93
C VAL A 826 34.50 -0.71 10.48
N ILE A 827 33.52 -0.30 9.69
CA ILE A 827 32.49 0.65 10.08
C ILE A 827 31.17 -0.10 10.13
N VAL A 828 30.52 -0.08 11.30
CA VAL A 828 29.22 -0.69 11.52
C VAL A 828 28.20 0.40 11.83
N PRO A 829 27.10 0.52 11.06
CA PRO A 829 26.10 1.52 11.34
C PRO A 829 25.28 1.15 12.59
N GLY A 830 24.98 2.14 13.42
CA GLY A 830 24.18 1.99 14.64
C GLY A 830 23.51 3.30 15.09
N GLU A 831 22.88 3.26 16.25
CA GLU A 831 22.30 4.40 16.95
C GLU A 831 22.74 4.38 18.41
N THR A 832 23.27 5.52 18.85
CA THR A 832 23.80 5.66 20.21
C THR A 832 22.69 5.48 21.25
N PRO A 833 23.03 4.90 22.41
CA PRO A 833 22.09 4.78 23.52
C PRO A 833 21.40 6.10 23.89
N ARG A 834 20.20 6.02 24.45
CA ARG A 834 19.48 7.22 24.95
C ARG A 834 20.11 7.82 26.20
N GLN A 835 20.77 7.00 26.99
CA GLN A 835 21.43 7.37 28.24
C GLN A 835 22.86 6.85 28.23
N ASN A 836 23.74 7.43 29.03
CA ASN A 836 25.09 6.92 29.17
C ASN A 836 25.05 5.51 29.79
N PRO A 837 25.38 4.44 29.04
CA PRO A 837 25.42 3.11 29.61
C PRO A 837 26.46 3.04 30.73
N GLN A 838 26.22 2.18 31.73
CA GLN A 838 27.22 1.92 32.76
C GLN A 838 28.53 1.45 32.11
N ALA A 839 29.69 1.96 32.55
CA ALA A 839 30.97 1.69 31.89
C ALA A 839 31.27 0.19 31.75
N ALA A 840 30.87 -0.62 32.75
CA ALA A 840 31.02 -2.08 32.72
C ALA A 840 30.15 -2.80 31.69
N LEU A 841 29.03 -2.18 31.27
CA LEU A 841 28.09 -2.71 30.28
C LEU A 841 28.29 -2.09 28.89
N ASN A 842 29.06 -1.01 28.78
CA ASN A 842 29.39 -0.33 27.54
C ASN A 842 30.65 -0.90 26.90
N THR A 843 30.62 -2.19 26.62
CA THR A 843 31.77 -2.92 26.08
C THR A 843 31.43 -3.57 24.74
N PHE A 844 32.47 -3.77 23.93
CA PHE A 844 32.42 -4.48 22.66
C PHE A 844 33.31 -5.71 22.74
N ASP A 845 32.86 -6.79 22.12
CA ASP A 845 33.66 -7.99 21.93
C ASP A 845 33.88 -8.23 20.44
N ILE A 846 35.12 -8.48 20.03
CA ILE A 846 35.51 -8.64 18.64
C ILE A 846 36.18 -10.01 18.49
N PHE A 847 35.67 -10.83 17.58
CA PHE A 847 36.20 -12.16 17.28
C PHE A 847 36.57 -12.26 15.81
N LEU A 848 37.72 -12.86 15.53
CA LEU A 848 38.08 -13.39 14.22
C LEU A 848 37.92 -14.89 14.25
N ARG A 849 37.12 -15.46 13.35
CA ARG A 849 36.82 -16.91 13.28
C ARG A 849 37.25 -17.52 11.97
N ALA A 850 37.68 -18.77 12.02
CA ALA A 850 37.88 -19.62 10.86
C ALA A 850 36.53 -20.03 10.23
N PRO A 851 36.54 -20.56 8.98
CA PRO A 851 35.33 -21.02 8.29
C PRO A 851 34.56 -22.14 9.01
N ASP A 852 35.24 -22.88 9.88
CA ASP A 852 34.66 -23.93 10.73
C ASP A 852 34.06 -23.38 12.04
N GLY A 853 34.09 -22.05 12.24
CA GLY A 853 33.56 -21.37 13.42
C GLY A 853 34.53 -21.25 14.59
N ARG A 854 35.75 -21.82 14.50
CA ARG A 854 36.76 -21.71 15.57
C ARG A 854 37.29 -20.28 15.68
N ASN A 855 37.35 -19.73 16.89
CA ASN A 855 37.99 -18.43 17.14
C ASN A 855 39.51 -18.53 16.89
N LEU A 856 40.03 -17.63 16.06
CA LEU A 856 41.45 -17.49 15.72
C LEU A 856 42.11 -16.32 16.45
N ASP A 857 41.35 -15.24 16.70
CA ASP A 857 41.81 -14.05 17.42
C ASP A 857 40.63 -13.38 18.13
N VAL A 858 40.85 -12.73 19.26
CA VAL A 858 39.79 -12.14 20.10
C VAL A 858 40.26 -10.87 20.81
N ALA A 859 39.36 -9.90 20.96
CA ALA A 859 39.44 -8.84 21.97
C ALA A 859 38.12 -8.74 22.72
N LEU A 860 38.18 -8.84 24.05
CA LEU A 860 37.01 -8.80 24.92
C LEU A 860 36.96 -7.49 25.70
N LYS A 861 35.75 -7.08 26.08
CA LYS A 861 35.50 -5.94 26.97
C LYS A 861 36.10 -4.62 26.48
N VAL A 862 36.16 -4.42 25.17
CA VAL A 862 36.71 -3.20 24.57
C VAL A 862 35.78 -2.02 24.91
N PRO A 863 36.26 -0.98 25.60
CA PRO A 863 35.38 0.05 26.13
C PRO A 863 34.79 0.94 25.02
N GLY A 864 33.47 1.05 24.98
CA GLY A 864 32.73 1.97 24.12
C GLY A 864 32.86 3.44 24.56
N GLU A 865 32.48 4.37 23.68
CA GLU A 865 32.50 5.81 23.96
C GLU A 865 31.38 6.20 24.96
N PRO A 866 31.63 7.15 25.88
CA PRO A 866 30.59 7.59 26.79
C PRO A 866 29.55 8.40 26.01
N VAL A 867 28.29 8.38 26.47
CA VAL A 867 27.20 9.11 25.82
C VAL A 867 26.84 10.36 26.64
N THR A 868 27.01 11.52 26.03
CA THR A 868 26.60 12.84 26.51
C THR A 868 25.13 13.09 26.18
N GLN A 869 24.35 13.47 27.20
CA GLN A 869 22.95 13.86 27.07
C GLN A 869 22.82 15.38 26.83
N GLY A 870 21.64 15.83 26.39
CA GLY A 870 21.32 17.26 26.27
C GLY A 870 21.66 17.91 24.92
N GLY A 871 21.87 17.11 23.86
CA GLY A 871 22.01 17.64 22.51
C GLY A 871 21.97 16.52 21.46
N ARG A 872 21.25 16.76 20.36
CA ARG A 872 21.20 15.84 19.22
C ARG A 872 21.75 16.55 17.98
N LEU A 873 22.91 16.12 17.55
CA LEU A 873 23.63 16.70 16.42
C LEU A 873 24.24 15.60 15.57
N SER A 874 24.31 15.83 14.26
CA SER A 874 24.82 14.89 13.27
C SER A 874 25.66 15.64 12.24
N VAL A 875 26.80 15.07 11.88
CA VAL A 875 27.62 15.57 10.77
C VAL A 875 27.26 14.76 9.54
N LEU A 876 26.75 15.42 8.49
CA LEU A 876 26.43 14.72 7.24
C LEU A 876 27.71 14.37 6.48
N SER A 877 27.59 13.65 5.37
CA SER A 877 28.73 13.33 4.53
C SER A 877 29.39 14.63 4.04
N LEU A 878 30.67 14.80 4.36
CA LEU A 878 31.47 15.88 3.82
C LEU A 878 31.55 15.76 2.30
N TRP A 879 31.65 16.90 1.62
CA TRP A 879 31.94 16.97 0.20
C TRP A 879 33.04 17.98 -0.05
N TRP A 880 33.64 17.89 -1.24
CA TRP A 880 34.74 18.75 -1.64
C TRP A 880 34.62 19.13 -3.11
N THR A 881 35.19 20.27 -3.48
CA THR A 881 35.30 20.66 -4.88
C THR A 881 36.21 19.70 -5.62
N GLN A 882 35.82 19.31 -6.84
CA GLN A 882 36.66 18.47 -7.70
C GLN A 882 38.02 19.14 -7.91
N LEU A 883 39.09 18.45 -7.53
CA LEU A 883 40.46 18.89 -7.78
C LEU A 883 40.77 18.75 -9.27
N LEU A 884 41.09 19.85 -9.94
CA LEU A 884 41.74 19.79 -11.24
C LEU A 884 43.21 19.41 -11.05
N GLN A 885 43.83 18.84 -12.09
CA GLN A 885 45.18 18.26 -12.00
C GLN A 885 46.25 19.25 -11.52
N TYR A 886 46.02 20.56 -11.68
CA TYR A 886 46.95 21.64 -11.33
C TYR A 886 46.62 22.35 -10.01
N ASP A 887 45.50 22.03 -9.37
CA ASP A 887 45.08 22.69 -8.13
C ASP A 887 45.86 22.10 -6.95
N GLN A 888 46.46 22.98 -6.14
CA GLN A 888 47.20 22.62 -4.92
C GLN A 888 46.31 22.64 -3.66
N PHE A 889 45.11 23.19 -3.77
CA PHE A 889 44.16 23.34 -2.68
C PHE A 889 42.73 23.14 -3.19
N PHE A 890 41.83 22.82 -2.29
CA PHE A 890 40.42 22.61 -2.62
C PHE A 890 39.52 22.95 -1.44
N GLU A 891 38.28 23.33 -1.73
CA GLU A 891 37.29 23.67 -0.72
C GLU A 891 36.62 22.39 -0.20
N VAL A 892 36.62 22.23 1.12
CA VAL A 892 35.90 21.17 1.83
C VAL A 892 34.74 21.78 2.56
N THR A 893 33.58 21.13 2.47
CA THR A 893 32.38 21.52 3.19
C THR A 893 31.97 20.44 4.18
N VAL A 894 31.85 20.84 5.45
CA VAL A 894 31.38 20.02 6.56
C VAL A 894 29.94 20.44 6.91
N PRO A 895 28.92 19.67 6.49
CA PRO A 895 27.52 19.85 6.92
C PRO A 895 27.29 19.43 8.37
N LEU A 896 26.81 20.37 9.19
CA LEU A 896 26.47 20.17 10.59
C LEU A 896 24.96 20.33 10.81
N GLU A 897 24.27 19.25 11.16
CA GLU A 897 22.83 19.20 11.42
C GLU A 897 22.56 19.14 12.93
N ILE A 898 21.99 20.20 13.49
CA ILE A 898 21.45 20.24 14.84
C ILE A 898 20.00 19.76 14.76
N LEU A 899 19.72 18.58 15.31
CA LEU A 899 18.43 17.90 15.22
C LEU A 899 17.43 18.44 16.24
N ASP A 900 17.92 18.81 17.42
CA ASP A 900 17.14 19.42 18.50
C ASP A 900 17.98 20.52 19.16
N ASP A 901 17.31 21.48 19.77
CA ASP A 901 17.96 22.55 20.52
C ASP A 901 18.87 21.96 21.61
N VAL A 902 20.11 22.42 21.63
CA VAL A 902 21.15 21.87 22.50
C VAL A 902 21.11 22.56 23.85
N ASP A 903 20.86 21.78 24.90
CA ASP A 903 20.77 22.25 26.28
C ASP A 903 22.14 22.41 26.96
N ILE A 904 23.17 21.75 26.43
CA ILE A 904 24.56 21.92 26.87
C ILE A 904 25.20 23.15 26.24
N LEU A 905 26.06 23.84 27.00
CA LEU A 905 26.82 24.97 26.50
C LEU A 905 27.95 24.47 25.60
N VAL A 906 27.89 24.84 24.31
CA VAL A 906 28.95 24.53 23.33
C VAL A 906 29.71 25.81 23.02
N GLY A 907 30.97 25.86 23.42
CA GLY A 907 31.85 26.99 23.15
C GLY A 907 32.56 26.94 21.81
N GLY A 908 32.65 25.78 21.16
CA GLY A 908 33.30 25.66 19.86
C GLY A 908 33.06 24.35 19.12
N ILE A 909 33.47 24.33 17.86
CA ILE A 909 33.46 23.15 16.98
C ILE A 909 34.88 22.97 16.48
N LEU A 910 35.50 21.84 16.81
CA LEU A 910 36.83 21.45 16.36
C LEU A 910 36.71 20.47 15.19
N ILE A 911 37.29 20.81 14.05
CA ILE A 911 37.41 19.94 12.89
C ILE A 911 38.88 19.54 12.78
N ASP A 912 39.16 18.26 12.98
CA ASP A 912 40.52 17.72 12.99
C ASP A 912 40.72 16.83 11.75
N PHE A 913 41.80 17.12 11.03
CA PHE A 913 42.08 16.57 9.72
C PHE A 913 42.92 15.28 9.83
N PRO A 914 42.91 14.40 8.82
CA PRO A 914 43.80 13.26 8.79
C PRO A 914 45.28 13.71 8.84
N LYS A 915 46.05 13.17 9.79
CA LYS A 915 47.46 13.53 10.03
C LYS A 915 48.47 12.82 9.12
N GLN A 916 48.09 11.77 8.39
CA GLN A 916 49.06 10.96 7.64
C GLN A 916 48.53 10.51 6.29
N PRO A 917 48.95 11.15 5.19
CA PRO A 917 49.75 12.38 5.10
C PRO A 917 48.93 13.62 5.48
N ASP A 918 49.63 14.69 5.87
CA ASP A 918 49.05 15.90 6.45
C ASP A 918 48.13 16.61 5.46
N PHE A 919 46.83 16.62 5.77
CA PHE A 919 45.97 17.71 5.32
C PHE A 919 46.26 18.93 6.19
N THR A 920 46.54 20.06 5.55
CA THR A 920 46.78 21.32 6.24
C THR A 920 45.80 22.38 5.79
N LEU A 921 45.41 23.26 6.71
CA LEU A 921 44.58 24.40 6.39
C LEU A 921 45.32 25.34 5.42
N HIS A 922 44.72 25.64 4.27
CA HIS A 922 45.33 26.51 3.26
C HIS A 922 45.06 27.99 3.53
N SER A 923 43.83 28.33 3.91
CA SER A 923 43.44 29.68 4.30
C SER A 923 42.40 29.67 5.43
N LEU A 924 42.31 30.77 6.16
CA LEU A 924 41.31 30.98 7.24
C LEU A 924 39.98 31.56 6.71
N ASP A 925 39.73 31.45 5.39
CA ASP A 925 38.50 31.93 4.76
C ASP A 925 37.35 30.92 4.97
N VAL A 926 36.94 30.78 6.22
CA VAL A 926 35.83 29.90 6.57
C VAL A 926 34.51 30.58 6.23
N LYS A 927 33.69 29.91 5.44
CA LYS A 927 32.35 30.37 5.04
C LYS A 927 31.29 29.54 5.75
N PHE A 928 30.23 30.22 6.19
CA PHE A 928 29.03 29.59 6.73
C PHE A 928 27.85 29.86 5.82
N ALA A 929 27.14 28.79 5.43
CA ALA A 929 25.85 28.90 4.76
C ALA A 929 24.82 28.08 5.52
N ASN A 930 23.66 28.65 5.84
CA ASN A 930 22.59 27.89 6.49
C ASN A 930 21.63 27.37 5.43
N ALA A 931 21.37 26.06 5.45
CA ALA A 931 20.37 25.45 4.59
C ALA A 931 18.96 25.65 5.15
N PHE A 932 18.80 25.50 6.47
CA PHE A 932 17.58 25.82 7.22
C PHE A 932 17.90 26.03 8.70
N GLY A 933 16.98 26.66 9.45
CA GLY A 933 17.15 26.94 10.87
C GLY A 933 17.97 28.22 11.15
N GLU A 934 18.32 28.43 12.41
CA GLU A 934 19.12 29.59 12.83
C GLU A 934 20.61 29.38 12.52
N SER A 935 21.31 30.49 12.24
CA SER A 935 22.76 30.48 12.05
C SER A 935 23.50 30.10 13.33
N LEU A 936 24.65 29.45 13.19
CA LEU A 936 25.61 29.34 14.29
C LEU A 936 25.95 30.73 14.84
N TYR A 937 25.80 30.90 16.14
CA TYR A 937 26.18 32.13 16.83
C TYR A 937 27.69 32.12 17.04
N LEU A 938 28.42 32.81 16.16
CA LEU A 938 29.86 32.88 16.23
C LEU A 938 30.31 33.91 17.28
N SER A 939 31.45 33.64 17.92
CA SER A 939 32.09 34.63 18.81
C SER A 939 32.73 35.77 18.01
N SER A 940 33.12 36.86 18.69
CA SER A 940 33.77 38.03 18.06
C SER A 940 35.11 37.70 17.39
N SER A 941 35.78 36.64 17.85
CA SER A 941 36.94 36.03 17.19
C SER A 941 36.56 34.61 16.76
N PRO A 942 35.87 34.46 15.61
CA PRO A 942 35.13 33.26 15.27
C PRO A 942 35.99 32.05 14.93
N TYR A 943 37.29 32.24 14.66
CA TYR A 943 38.19 31.18 14.19
C TYR A 943 39.51 31.20 14.95
N GLN A 944 40.01 30.00 15.19
CA GLN A 944 41.35 29.77 15.68
C GLN A 944 41.98 28.64 14.88
N GLY A 945 43.13 28.94 14.29
CA GLY A 945 43.93 28.05 13.45
C GLY A 945 44.99 28.88 12.73
N SER A 946 46.10 28.26 12.38
CA SER A 946 47.16 28.85 11.55
C SER A 946 47.13 28.18 10.19
N VAL A 947 47.52 28.91 9.15
CA VAL A 947 47.81 28.28 7.85
C VAL A 947 48.91 27.25 8.07
N GLY A 948 48.69 26.00 7.64
CA GLY A 948 49.58 24.88 7.92
C GLY A 948 49.13 23.97 9.08
N ASP A 949 48.15 24.38 9.89
CA ASP A 949 47.63 23.53 10.97
C ASP A 949 46.78 22.38 10.40
N ASN A 950 46.77 21.26 11.12
CA ASN A 950 45.99 20.05 10.82
C ASN A 950 44.59 20.06 11.49
N GLN A 951 44.17 21.21 12.00
CA GLN A 951 42.91 21.39 12.70
C GLN A 951 42.34 22.78 12.48
N LEU A 952 41.02 22.89 12.54
CA LEU A 952 40.26 24.14 12.48
C LEU A 952 39.32 24.22 13.69
N LEU A 953 39.51 25.22 14.56
CA LEU A 953 38.61 25.50 15.67
C LEU A 953 37.70 26.69 15.35
N ILE A 954 36.40 26.45 15.38
CA ILE A 954 35.36 27.46 15.21
C ILE A 954 34.81 27.80 16.59
N ARG A 955 34.86 29.08 16.95
CA ARG A 955 34.47 29.58 18.27
C ARG A 955 33.05 30.13 18.25
N LEU A 956 32.22 29.57 19.14
CA LEU A 956 30.81 29.90 19.29
C LEU A 956 30.60 30.86 20.47
N ASP A 957 29.53 31.65 20.39
CA ASP A 957 29.05 32.48 21.49
C ASP A 957 28.46 31.59 22.60
N LYS A 958 29.24 31.37 23.66
CA LYS A 958 28.86 30.56 24.82
C LYS A 958 27.59 31.05 25.53
N THR A 959 27.15 32.30 25.29
CA THR A 959 25.92 32.83 25.90
C THR A 959 24.66 32.35 25.18
N LYS A 960 24.81 31.80 23.97
CA LYS A 960 23.71 31.34 23.13
C LYS A 960 23.75 29.83 22.97
N ARG A 961 22.57 29.22 23.06
CA ARG A 961 22.40 27.79 22.79
C ARG A 961 22.40 27.54 21.29
N LEU A 962 22.90 26.38 20.89
CA LEU A 962 22.78 25.91 19.51
C LEU A 962 21.31 25.54 19.26
N ARG A 963 20.73 26.11 18.21
CA ARG A 963 19.33 25.87 17.81
C ARG A 963 19.26 24.91 16.65
N THR A 964 18.12 24.25 16.52
CA THR A 964 17.81 23.32 15.45
C THR A 964 18.04 23.95 14.07
N GLY A 965 18.78 23.26 13.19
CA GLY A 965 19.18 23.79 11.90
C GLY A 965 20.27 22.97 11.19
N LEU A 966 20.55 23.32 9.94
CA LEU A 966 21.64 22.74 9.16
C LEU A 966 22.57 23.86 8.67
N THR A 967 23.80 23.86 9.16
CA THR A 967 24.85 24.79 8.79
C THR A 967 25.93 24.09 7.98
N MET A 968 26.32 24.73 6.89
CA MET A 968 27.38 24.30 5.99
C MET A 968 28.64 25.09 6.31
N ILE A 969 29.70 24.40 6.74
CA ILE A 969 30.99 25.00 7.10
C ILE A 969 31.97 24.70 5.97
N SER A 970 32.33 25.70 5.16
CA SER A 970 33.27 25.55 4.06
C SER A 970 34.62 26.19 4.39
N PHE A 971 35.71 25.49 4.12
CA PHE A 971 37.09 25.97 4.30
C PHE A 971 38.03 25.33 3.29
N THR A 972 39.18 25.95 3.05
CA THR A 972 40.13 25.52 2.03
C THR A 972 41.28 24.75 2.65
N ILE A 973 41.59 23.56 2.12
CA ILE A 973 42.72 22.74 2.55
C ILE A 973 43.71 22.48 1.43
N THR A 974 44.96 22.26 1.80
CA THR A 974 46.03 21.88 0.88
C THR A 974 45.92 20.40 0.53
N ARG A 975 46.09 20.10 -0.76
CA ARG A 975 46.12 18.72 -1.27
C ARG A 975 47.33 17.99 -0.68
N PRO A 976 47.15 16.83 -0.04
CA PRO A 976 48.28 16.06 0.45
C PRO A 976 49.02 15.41 -0.73
N THR A 977 50.33 15.23 -0.57
CA THR A 977 51.20 14.64 -1.61
C THR A 977 50.90 13.17 -1.87
N GLN A 978 50.39 12.46 -0.87
CA GLN A 978 49.86 11.11 -0.95
C GLN A 978 48.43 11.12 -0.39
N LEU A 979 47.61 10.11 -0.64
CA LEU A 979 46.33 9.98 0.06
C LEU A 979 46.55 9.18 1.35
N PRO A 980 45.89 9.54 2.46
CA PRO A 980 45.99 8.75 3.68
C PRO A 980 45.42 7.36 3.44
N LEU A 981 46.10 6.34 3.96
CA LEU A 981 45.53 4.99 4.11
C LEU A 981 44.20 5.06 4.87
N PHE A 982 44.11 5.98 5.83
CA PHE A 982 42.94 6.21 6.68
C PHE A 982 42.49 7.67 6.62
N ASN A 983 41.50 7.97 5.78
CA ASN A 983 40.96 9.33 5.58
C ASN A 983 39.85 9.69 6.61
N PHE A 984 40.20 9.69 7.89
CA PHE A 984 39.26 10.01 8.97
C PHE A 984 39.28 11.49 9.32
N TRP A 985 38.14 12.14 9.10
CA TRP A 985 37.86 13.49 9.55
C TRP A 985 37.09 13.41 10.86
N ARG A 986 37.58 14.10 11.89
CA ARG A 986 36.98 14.12 13.22
C ARG A 986 36.33 15.48 13.45
N VAL A 987 35.08 15.48 13.89
CA VAL A 987 34.37 16.69 14.29
C VAL A 987 33.97 16.54 15.75
N ALA A 988 34.42 17.48 16.56
CA ALA A 988 34.15 17.53 17.98
C ALA A 988 33.45 18.84 18.34
N LEU A 989 32.54 18.77 19.32
CA LEU A 989 32.02 19.93 20.02
C LEU A 989 32.87 20.14 21.26
N CYS A 990 33.21 21.39 21.50
CA CYS A 990 34.00 21.80 22.65
C CYS A 990 33.07 22.50 23.64
N GLY A 991 33.03 22.01 24.88
CA GLY A 991 32.29 22.63 25.97
C GLY A 991 32.98 23.87 26.52
N ASN A 992 33.48 23.77 27.75
CA ASN A 992 33.95 24.90 28.54
C ASN A 992 35.40 25.29 28.19
N MET A 993 35.62 25.75 26.96
CA MET A 993 36.95 26.15 26.48
C MET A 993 37.50 27.41 27.15
N GLY A 994 38.82 27.56 27.26
CA GLY A 994 39.44 28.82 27.65
C GLY A 994 39.15 29.97 26.66
N PRO A 995 39.48 31.22 27.02
CA PRO A 995 39.28 32.39 26.15
C PRO A 995 40.08 32.33 24.85
N ASN A 996 41.06 31.42 24.74
CA ASN A 996 41.84 31.15 23.53
C ASN A 996 41.63 29.72 23.01
N GLY A 997 40.47 29.09 23.25
CA GLY A 997 40.24 27.71 22.79
C GLY A 997 41.09 26.65 23.49
N GLU A 998 41.89 27.05 24.48
CA GLU A 998 42.69 26.17 25.33
C GLU A 998 41.78 25.09 25.93
N ASN A 999 42.26 23.84 25.92
CA ASN A 999 41.58 22.60 26.36
C ASN A 999 40.66 21.90 25.35
N CYS A 1000 40.43 22.44 24.14
CA CYS A 1000 39.78 21.66 23.08
C CYS A 1000 40.79 21.06 22.10
N THR A 1001 41.26 19.85 22.41
CA THR A 1001 42.20 19.10 21.58
C THR A 1001 41.75 17.65 21.42
N LEU A 1002 41.86 17.13 20.20
CA LEU A 1002 41.64 15.72 19.88
C LEU A 1002 42.99 15.01 19.87
N GLY A 1003 43.41 14.50 21.02
CA GLY A 1003 44.59 13.63 21.12
C GLY A 1003 44.49 12.37 20.25
N GLU A 1004 45.57 11.60 20.18
CA GLU A 1004 45.62 10.37 19.38
C GLU A 1004 44.91 9.23 20.08
N LEU A 1005 45.12 9.09 21.39
CA LEU A 1005 44.41 8.14 22.21
C LEU A 1005 43.17 8.78 22.82
N ARG A 1006 42.20 7.95 23.17
CA ARG A 1006 40.98 8.40 23.87
C ARG A 1006 41.29 9.16 25.16
N ARG A 1007 42.31 8.73 25.90
CA ARG A 1007 42.78 9.37 27.14
C ARG A 1007 43.43 10.73 26.94
N ASP A 1008 43.87 11.01 25.71
CA ASP A 1008 44.56 12.26 25.35
C ASP A 1008 43.58 13.32 24.82
N ARG A 1009 42.28 12.98 24.70
CA ARG A 1009 41.24 13.94 24.34
C ARG A 1009 41.01 14.86 25.55
N GLY A 1010 40.87 16.16 25.29
CA GLY A 1010 40.48 17.10 26.35
C GLY A 1010 39.17 16.70 27.02
N SER A 1011 39.02 16.96 28.32
CA SER A 1011 37.82 16.61 29.11
C SER A 1011 36.52 17.23 28.58
N GLU A 1012 36.64 18.23 27.72
CA GLU A 1012 35.54 19.05 27.18
C GLU A 1012 35.11 18.63 25.75
N VAL A 1013 35.66 17.53 25.22
CA VAL A 1013 35.42 17.07 23.84
C VAL A 1013 34.22 16.13 23.76
N ILE A 1014 33.23 16.52 22.97
CA ILE A 1014 32.04 15.71 22.64
C ILE A 1014 32.15 15.33 21.15
N CYS A 1015 32.31 14.06 20.83
CA CYS A 1015 32.48 13.61 19.44
C CYS A 1015 31.14 13.66 18.70
N ALA A 1016 31.06 14.37 17.58
CA ALA A 1016 29.85 14.40 16.75
C ALA A 1016 29.81 13.17 15.84
N PRO A 1017 28.67 12.45 15.72
CA PRO A 1017 28.57 11.30 14.84
C PRO A 1017 28.63 11.73 13.37
N ARG A 1018 29.53 11.09 12.61
CA ARG A 1018 29.64 11.24 11.16
C ARG A 1018 28.64 10.34 10.45
N ARG A 1019 28.05 10.81 9.34
CA ARG A 1019 27.27 9.97 8.41
C ARG A 1019 28.15 9.43 7.28
N PRO A 1020 27.93 8.19 6.82
CA PRO A 1020 28.72 7.62 5.76
C PRO A 1020 28.34 8.27 4.42
N ALA A 1021 29.35 8.63 3.63
CA ALA A 1021 29.12 8.97 2.23
C ALA A 1021 28.59 7.72 1.51
N LYS A 1022 27.39 7.79 0.92
CA LYS A 1022 26.95 6.71 0.03
C LYS A 1022 27.94 6.65 -1.12
N LYS A 1023 28.69 5.54 -1.24
CA LYS A 1023 29.47 5.24 -2.46
C LYS A 1023 28.54 5.40 -3.65
N SER A 1024 28.75 6.45 -4.44
CA SER A 1024 28.30 6.48 -5.82
C SER A 1024 28.95 5.27 -6.48
N GLY A 1025 28.13 4.34 -6.97
CA GLY A 1025 28.61 3.17 -7.68
C GLY A 1025 29.27 3.60 -8.99
N GLY A 1026 30.55 3.94 -8.92
CA GLY A 1026 31.45 4.00 -10.06
C GLY A 1026 32.32 2.76 -10.07
N ARG A 1027 32.06 1.82 -10.99
CA ARG A 1027 33.09 0.88 -11.43
C ARG A 1027 34.09 1.70 -12.28
N GLY A 1028 35.37 1.58 -11.91
CA GLY A 1028 36.39 2.58 -12.18
C GLY A 1028 37.20 2.42 -13.46
N ARG A 1029 38.33 3.13 -13.49
CA ARG A 1029 39.67 2.60 -13.83
C ARG A 1029 40.75 3.63 -13.47
N ALA A 1030 41.78 3.12 -12.78
CA ALA A 1030 43.15 3.62 -12.58
C ALA A 1030 43.33 5.07 -12.11
#